data_AF-A0AB39WP71-F1
#
_entry.id   AF-A0AB39WP71-F1
#
_cell.length_a   1.000
_cell.length_b   1.000
_cell.length_c   1.000
_cell.angle_alpha   90.00
_cell.angle_beta   90.00
_cell.angle_gamma   90.00
#
_symmetry.space_group_name_H-M   'P 1'
#
loop_
_entity.id
_entity.type
_entity.pdbx_description
1 polymer ?
#
loop_
_entity_poly.entity_id
_entity_poly.type
_entity_poly.pdbx_seq_one_letter_code
_entity_poly.pdbx_strand_id
1 'polypeptide(L)'
;MENSNFIYQKLEAFIRKFYLNELIRGIVFFIGLGLLYFLFTLFVEYFLWLKPIGRMFLFWIFLGVEGFLFFRYILFPIFKLFKFQKGLDYKQASKIIGSHFANVNDTLTNFIQLSDATSINSKSELLLASIEQKANALEPIPFSNAINFNSNKKYLPLAIIPVLLFSAFFVSGNKSIISQSLNRVVHFNTAFLAPAPFQFMVLNSALQTEQNKDFILRVKTIGSVVPENVMIFIANESYFLEKNGNGEFHFKIANPSTAISFHLEANTVSSPDYELKVIVVPSIVDFEMQLNYPSYLNKKSEVIQGTGNAIVPEGTRVVWKMKTLATENVVWFSDKVEFPFSKEENKFVLSKNILQNTDYQIITSNNRVNNYEKLNYQLSIIKDQFPAIQVHTAPDSLNVDRNYVLGQISDDYGLSKLQVVYYPKSNPINVKRGTIAIKSSPFDQFVFSFPSNLPVEKGVSYEYYFEVFDNDGVHNFKSSKSSVFSNRVATDEEQKDQFLQQQNDNIKGLENSLKNQNKQISDLDKLQKSGKEKDKFEFKEQQEVNDFIKRQKQQDDLMKQFADKMKDNLNKFKSKEKDELKEALQKRLDNADKDLEKNQKLLDELKDLNDKIKNEELLSKLDKFKQNSKNQVKNLQQLVELTKKYYVDKKAEQIADKLDKLSQKQDQLSDNVKENSLDKQNEINKAFDKIQEDLKDLKKDNKELKAPLDLFDDAVNEKNIDDDLKKASDELQKDNKDKAKPKQKNAAKNMKSMSKKMAQSLESSEIEQLDEDVKMLRQILDNLLAFSLSQEDLMTQFKSLKTGSPAFNKKIKWQQDLKQQFKHVDDSLFAMSVRNPKIAEDVTREIGNMQYNIDKSLESLSDSQIPKGLSHQQYTISAANKLGDFLSDILNGMQMSLSGMGSGKPKPGEGSGMQLPDIIKKQEGIGEKVKEGMGAGKKPGEDKEGKPGEGSKPGKGDSQSEEEGEGNAKAIMEIYKEQQQLREALENELNKQGHGNQGQSVLEQMKQIEKQLLNKGFKNETLQKILNLKQELLKLKTAVQEQGEENKRQSQTNKKDFNNESKPLPDALLDYLNTIEILNRQSLPLRSNFNQKVQEYFNKK
;
A
#
# COMPACT_ATOMS: atom_id res chain seq x y z
N MET A 1 -99.86 -135.38 -12.67
CA MET A 1 -98.76 -134.45 -13.10
C MET A 1 -98.40 -133.37 -12.08
N GLU A 2 -99.30 -132.91 -11.20
CA GLU A 2 -98.99 -131.87 -10.20
C GLU A 2 -97.90 -132.29 -9.20
N ASN A 3 -97.88 -133.56 -8.79
CA ASN A 3 -96.94 -134.04 -7.78
C ASN A 3 -95.47 -134.10 -8.24
N SER A 4 -95.20 -134.23 -9.55
CA SER A 4 -93.84 -134.23 -10.09
C SER A 4 -93.18 -132.84 -10.02
N ASN A 5 -93.95 -131.78 -10.32
CA ASN A 5 -93.44 -130.40 -10.24
C ASN A 5 -93.14 -130.00 -8.79
N PHE A 6 -93.91 -130.52 -7.83
CA PHE A 6 -93.68 -130.28 -6.41
C PHE A 6 -92.33 -130.85 -5.92
N ILE A 7 -91.90 -132.01 -6.44
CA ILE A 7 -90.58 -132.59 -6.13
C ILE A 7 -89.44 -131.73 -6.68
N TYR A 8 -89.56 -131.19 -7.91
CA TYR A 8 -88.58 -130.24 -8.46
C TYR A 8 -88.52 -128.93 -7.66
N GLN A 9 -89.68 -128.41 -7.20
CA GLN A 9 -89.70 -127.25 -6.30
C GLN A 9 -89.00 -127.54 -4.96
N LYS A 10 -89.17 -128.75 -4.40
CA LYS A 10 -88.45 -129.17 -3.19
C LYS A 10 -86.94 -129.31 -3.40
N LEU A 11 -86.50 -129.80 -4.57
CA LEU A 11 -85.08 -129.84 -4.95
C LEU A 11 -84.51 -128.43 -5.08
N GLU A 12 -85.24 -127.51 -5.71
CA GLU A 12 -84.85 -126.11 -5.83
C GLU A 12 -84.78 -125.41 -4.46
N ALA A 13 -85.73 -125.68 -3.56
CA ALA A 13 -85.72 -125.18 -2.19
C ALA A 13 -84.49 -125.70 -1.40
N PHE A 14 -84.07 -126.94 -1.61
CA PHE A 14 -82.83 -127.48 -1.05
C PHE A 14 -81.59 -126.75 -1.58
N ILE A 15 -81.49 -126.56 -2.91
CA ILE A 15 -80.35 -125.86 -3.53
C ILE A 15 -80.24 -124.42 -3.02
N ARG A 16 -81.35 -123.70 -2.89
CA ARG A 16 -81.37 -122.36 -2.29
C ARG A 16 -80.88 -122.38 -0.84
N LYS A 17 -81.37 -123.33 -0.03
CA LYS A 17 -80.96 -123.46 1.37
C LYS A 17 -79.47 -123.85 1.51
N PHE A 18 -78.91 -124.58 0.54
CA PHE A 18 -77.50 -124.97 0.50
C PHE A 18 -76.60 -123.76 0.34
N TYR A 19 -76.85 -122.95 -0.68
CA TYR A 19 -76.04 -121.75 -0.93
C TYR A 19 -76.28 -120.66 0.12
N LEU A 20 -77.47 -120.61 0.73
CA LEU A 20 -77.70 -119.75 1.88
C LEU A 20 -76.86 -120.17 3.10
N ASN A 21 -76.65 -121.48 3.30
CA ASN A 21 -75.76 -121.99 4.36
C ASN A 21 -74.29 -121.70 4.05
N GLU A 22 -73.87 -121.83 2.79
CA GLU A 22 -72.52 -121.47 2.32
C GLU A 22 -72.26 -119.97 2.47
N LEU A 23 -73.26 -119.12 2.19
CA LEU A 23 -73.18 -117.67 2.39
C LEU A 23 -73.07 -117.29 3.87
N ILE A 24 -73.87 -117.89 4.76
CA ILE A 24 -73.75 -117.63 6.21
C ILE A 24 -72.33 -117.98 6.69
N ARG A 25 -71.78 -119.11 6.24
CA ARG A 25 -70.40 -119.49 6.54
C ARG A 25 -69.39 -118.49 5.96
N GLY A 26 -69.61 -118.04 4.73
CA GLY A 26 -68.78 -117.04 4.05
C GLY A 26 -68.76 -115.69 4.77
N ILE A 27 -69.91 -115.22 5.27
CA ILE A 27 -70.01 -113.99 6.07
C ILE A 27 -69.18 -114.11 7.35
N VAL A 28 -69.25 -115.24 8.05
CA VAL A 28 -68.45 -115.48 9.26
C VAL A 28 -66.95 -115.45 8.96
N PHE A 29 -66.51 -116.06 7.85
CA PHE A 29 -65.12 -116.01 7.42
C PHE A 29 -64.66 -114.60 7.00
N PHE A 30 -65.50 -113.86 6.28
CA PHE A 30 -65.20 -112.49 5.85
C PHE A 30 -65.00 -111.57 7.06
N ILE A 31 -65.93 -111.59 8.03
CA ILE A 31 -65.82 -110.77 9.24
C ILE A 31 -64.61 -111.18 10.08
N GLY A 32 -64.40 -112.48 10.29
CA GLY A 32 -63.30 -112.96 11.13
C GLY A 32 -61.92 -112.71 10.52
N LEU A 33 -61.69 -113.15 9.28
CA LEU A 33 -60.39 -112.98 8.64
C LEU A 33 -60.12 -111.52 8.28
N GLY A 34 -61.14 -110.77 7.86
CA GLY A 34 -61.00 -109.35 7.52
C GLY A 34 -60.63 -108.50 8.74
N LEU A 35 -61.37 -108.62 9.85
CA LEU A 35 -61.05 -107.86 11.07
C LEU A 35 -59.68 -108.22 11.66
N LEU A 36 -59.27 -109.48 11.56
CA LEU A 36 -57.95 -109.93 12.05
C LEU A 36 -56.83 -109.33 11.18
N TYR A 37 -57.02 -109.31 9.86
CA TYR A 37 -56.07 -108.68 8.94
C TYR A 37 -56.03 -107.16 9.11
N PHE A 38 -57.16 -106.51 9.35
CA PHE A 38 -57.23 -105.09 9.68
C PHE A 38 -56.42 -104.75 10.94
N LEU A 39 -56.57 -105.52 12.02
CA LEU A 39 -55.76 -105.35 13.23
C LEU A 39 -54.26 -105.52 12.96
N PHE A 40 -53.89 -106.49 12.12
CA PHE A 40 -52.49 -106.69 11.72
C PHE A 40 -51.92 -105.46 10.98
N THR A 41 -52.66 -104.89 10.02
CA THR A 41 -52.21 -103.69 9.29
C THR A 41 -51.99 -102.48 10.21
N LEU A 42 -52.87 -102.26 11.20
CA LEU A 42 -52.71 -101.18 12.17
C LEU A 42 -51.51 -101.41 13.10
N PHE A 43 -51.27 -102.66 13.50
CA PHE A 43 -50.14 -103.01 14.34
C PHE A 43 -48.79 -102.76 13.66
N VAL A 44 -48.69 -103.07 12.36
CA VAL A 44 -47.48 -102.82 11.55
C VAL A 44 -47.17 -101.32 11.47
N GLU A 45 -48.18 -100.47 11.22
CA GLU A 45 -47.97 -99.01 11.16
C GLU A 45 -47.58 -98.41 12.53
N TYR A 46 -48.17 -98.92 13.62
CA TYR A 46 -47.88 -98.43 14.97
C TYR A 46 -46.39 -98.56 15.34
N PHE A 47 -45.76 -99.70 15.01
CA PHE A 47 -44.36 -99.96 15.35
C PHE A 47 -43.35 -99.40 14.34
N LEU A 48 -43.65 -99.43 13.04
CA LEU A 48 -42.65 -99.15 12.00
C LEU A 48 -42.62 -97.71 11.49
N TRP A 49 -43.56 -96.84 11.89
CA TRP A 49 -43.61 -95.42 11.50
C TRP A 49 -43.27 -95.19 10.03
N LEU A 50 -43.99 -95.88 9.15
CA LEU A 50 -43.58 -96.03 7.76
C LEU A 50 -43.62 -94.68 7.03
N LYS A 51 -42.67 -94.46 6.10
CA LYS A 51 -42.68 -93.32 5.18
C LYS A 51 -43.95 -93.35 4.31
N PRO A 52 -44.36 -92.21 3.69
CA PRO A 52 -45.56 -92.14 2.83
C PRO A 52 -45.66 -93.27 1.79
N ILE A 53 -44.54 -93.66 1.17
CA ILE A 53 -44.47 -94.79 0.22
C ILE A 53 -44.89 -96.14 0.85
N GLY A 54 -44.43 -96.42 2.08
CA GLY A 54 -44.72 -97.66 2.78
C GLY A 54 -46.17 -97.75 3.22
N ARG A 55 -46.75 -96.62 3.64
CA ARG A 55 -48.19 -96.52 3.98
C ARG A 55 -49.08 -96.69 2.77
N MET A 56 -48.70 -96.10 1.63
CA MET A 56 -49.42 -96.27 0.36
C MET A 56 -49.50 -97.75 -0.02
N PHE A 57 -48.38 -98.48 0.06
CA PHE A 57 -48.33 -99.91 -0.26
C PHE A 57 -49.21 -100.74 0.69
N LEU A 58 -49.13 -100.48 2.01
CA LEU A 58 -49.95 -101.13 3.02
C LEU A 58 -51.46 -100.91 2.80
N PHE A 59 -51.86 -99.68 2.47
CA PHE A 59 -53.27 -99.33 2.22
C PHE A 59 -53.85 -100.03 0.99
N TRP A 60 -53.12 -100.04 -0.13
CA TRP A 60 -53.58 -100.70 -1.36
C TRP A 60 -53.61 -102.23 -1.23
N ILE A 61 -52.64 -102.82 -0.53
CA ILE A 61 -52.67 -104.26 -0.21
C ILE A 61 -53.87 -104.58 0.68
N PHE A 62 -54.15 -103.76 1.69
CA PHE A 62 -55.31 -103.93 2.55
C PHE A 62 -56.61 -103.96 1.75
N LEU A 63 -56.82 -102.98 0.86
CA LEU A 63 -57.96 -102.95 -0.05
C LEU A 63 -58.03 -104.19 -0.97
N GLY A 64 -56.88 -104.64 -1.49
CA GLY A 64 -56.81 -105.82 -2.35
C GLY A 64 -57.20 -107.12 -1.64
N VAL A 65 -56.69 -107.34 -0.42
CA VAL A 65 -56.99 -108.53 0.39
C VAL A 65 -58.45 -108.55 0.83
N GLU A 66 -58.98 -107.43 1.33
CA GLU A 66 -60.39 -107.30 1.71
C GLU A 66 -61.32 -107.51 0.50
N GLY A 67 -60.97 -106.91 -0.65
CA GLY A 67 -61.69 -107.11 -1.90
C GLY A 67 -61.72 -108.58 -2.32
N PHE A 68 -60.59 -109.29 -2.22
CA PHE A 68 -60.52 -110.72 -2.51
C PHE A 68 -61.38 -111.56 -1.56
N LEU A 69 -61.33 -111.30 -0.25
CA LEU A 69 -62.16 -112.01 0.74
C LEU A 69 -63.66 -111.78 0.49
N PHE A 70 -64.05 -110.54 0.20
CA PHE A 70 -65.43 -110.18 -0.14
C PHE A 70 -65.91 -110.93 -1.40
N PHE A 71 -65.10 -110.93 -2.46
CA PHE A 71 -65.45 -111.60 -3.72
C PHE A 71 -65.58 -113.12 -3.55
N ARG A 72 -64.62 -113.73 -2.83
CA ARG A 72 -64.55 -115.18 -2.63
C ARG A 72 -65.63 -115.72 -1.71
N TYR A 73 -65.90 -115.05 -0.59
CA TYR A 73 -66.76 -115.58 0.47
C TYR A 73 -68.19 -115.03 0.47
N ILE A 74 -68.44 -113.87 -0.13
CA ILE A 74 -69.78 -113.27 -0.20
C ILE A 74 -70.34 -113.34 -1.63
N LEU A 75 -69.63 -112.79 -2.62
CA LEU A 75 -70.16 -112.70 -3.99
C LEU A 75 -70.34 -114.06 -4.67
N PHE A 76 -69.39 -115.00 -4.55
CA PHE A 76 -69.54 -116.32 -5.18
C PHE A 76 -70.75 -117.12 -4.69
N PRO A 77 -71.01 -117.25 -3.37
CA PRO A 77 -72.25 -117.89 -2.90
C PRO A 77 -73.52 -117.17 -3.37
N ILE A 78 -73.51 -115.82 -3.41
CA ILE A 78 -74.65 -115.03 -3.92
C ILE A 78 -74.89 -115.30 -5.42
N PHE A 79 -73.84 -115.30 -6.24
CA PHE A 79 -73.96 -115.59 -7.67
C PHE A 79 -74.52 -116.99 -7.94
N LYS A 80 -74.17 -117.98 -7.11
CA LYS A 80 -74.75 -119.33 -7.17
C LYS A 80 -76.20 -119.38 -6.66
N LEU A 81 -76.54 -118.58 -5.65
CA LEU A 81 -77.91 -118.49 -5.11
C LEU A 81 -78.89 -117.92 -6.14
N PHE A 82 -78.48 -116.88 -6.87
CA PHE A 82 -79.30 -116.22 -7.90
C PHE A 82 -79.12 -116.81 -9.32
N LYS A 83 -78.40 -117.93 -9.46
CA LYS A 83 -78.14 -118.65 -10.72
C LYS A 83 -77.40 -117.84 -11.81
N PHE A 84 -76.63 -116.80 -11.44
CA PHE A 84 -75.73 -116.10 -12.37
C PHE A 84 -74.50 -116.94 -12.75
N GLN A 85 -74.18 -117.98 -11.97
CA GLN A 85 -73.15 -118.98 -12.25
C GLN A 85 -73.75 -120.38 -12.10
N LYS A 86 -73.29 -121.37 -12.88
CA LYS A 86 -73.77 -122.78 -12.80
C LYS A 86 -73.61 -123.32 -11.36
N GLY A 87 -74.74 -123.57 -10.69
CA GLY A 87 -74.83 -124.18 -9.37
C GLY A 87 -74.98 -125.71 -9.42
N LEU A 88 -75.35 -126.31 -8.27
CA LEU A 88 -75.65 -127.73 -8.14
C LEU A 88 -76.78 -128.14 -9.11
N ASP A 89 -76.52 -129.16 -9.92
CA ASP A 89 -77.52 -129.77 -10.79
C ASP A 89 -78.44 -130.71 -9.99
N TYR A 90 -79.67 -130.98 -10.47
CA TYR A 90 -80.67 -131.75 -9.72
C TYR A 90 -80.18 -133.17 -9.37
N LYS A 91 -79.38 -133.79 -10.25
CA LYS A 91 -78.74 -135.09 -10.01
C LYS A 91 -77.64 -135.04 -8.94
N GLN A 92 -76.96 -133.91 -8.79
CA GLN A 92 -75.99 -133.69 -7.72
C GLN A 92 -76.70 -133.41 -6.40
N ALA A 93 -77.76 -132.61 -6.43
CA ALA A 93 -78.61 -132.34 -5.27
C ALA A 93 -79.26 -133.63 -4.74
N SER A 94 -79.76 -134.52 -5.61
CA SER A 94 -80.34 -135.80 -5.20
C SER A 94 -79.33 -136.70 -4.50
N LYS A 95 -78.07 -136.74 -4.96
CA LYS A 95 -77.01 -137.53 -4.31
C LYS A 95 -76.68 -137.00 -2.91
N ILE A 96 -76.67 -135.67 -2.73
CA ILE A 96 -76.44 -135.05 -1.41
C ILE A 96 -77.64 -135.33 -0.48
N ILE A 97 -78.87 -135.17 -0.97
CA ILE A 97 -80.09 -135.46 -0.20
C ILE A 97 -80.18 -136.96 0.16
N GLY A 98 -79.85 -137.85 -0.78
CA GLY A 98 -79.87 -139.30 -0.59
C GLY A 98 -78.84 -139.80 0.42
N SER A 99 -77.70 -139.12 0.59
CA SER A 99 -76.74 -139.43 1.65
C SER A 99 -77.28 -139.14 3.06
N HIS A 100 -78.25 -138.23 3.17
CA HIS A 100 -78.86 -137.84 4.44
C HIS A 100 -80.12 -138.66 4.77
N PHE A 101 -80.88 -139.04 3.74
CA PHE A 101 -82.10 -139.84 3.90
C PHE A 101 -81.91 -141.21 3.22
N ALA A 102 -81.48 -142.21 3.98
CA ALA A 102 -81.15 -143.55 3.46
C ALA A 102 -82.30 -144.18 2.63
N ASN A 103 -83.55 -143.97 3.05
CA ASN A 103 -84.74 -144.51 2.37
C ASN A 103 -85.12 -143.76 1.07
N VAL A 104 -84.42 -142.68 0.73
CA VAL A 104 -84.76 -141.77 -0.38
C VAL A 104 -83.78 -141.86 -1.54
N ASN A 105 -82.57 -142.37 -1.30
CA ASN A 105 -81.46 -142.28 -2.25
C ASN A 105 -81.80 -142.91 -3.62
N ASP A 106 -82.20 -144.18 -3.62
CA ASP A 106 -82.49 -144.90 -4.86
C ASP A 106 -83.83 -144.47 -5.46
N THR A 107 -84.82 -144.13 -4.65
CA THR A 107 -86.15 -143.68 -5.11
C THR A 107 -86.09 -142.32 -5.79
N LEU A 108 -85.38 -141.34 -5.22
CA LEU A 108 -85.22 -140.00 -5.79
C LEU A 108 -84.31 -140.00 -7.02
N THR A 109 -83.23 -140.79 -7.00
CA THR A 109 -82.34 -140.93 -8.17
C THR A 109 -83.07 -141.59 -9.34
N ASN A 110 -83.83 -142.65 -9.08
CA ASN A 110 -84.65 -143.30 -10.10
C ASN A 110 -85.74 -142.36 -10.61
N PHE A 111 -86.37 -141.55 -9.75
CA PHE A 111 -87.36 -140.55 -10.16
C PHE A 111 -86.75 -139.52 -11.12
N ILE A 112 -85.56 -138.97 -10.82
CA ILE A 112 -84.88 -138.02 -11.72
C ILE A 112 -84.51 -138.72 -13.04
N GLN A 113 -83.93 -139.93 -13.02
CA GLN A 113 -83.57 -140.64 -14.24
C GLN A 113 -84.78 -140.98 -15.13
N LEU A 114 -85.90 -141.36 -14.53
CA LEU A 114 -87.14 -141.67 -15.25
C LEU A 114 -87.84 -140.41 -15.78
N SER A 115 -87.71 -139.26 -15.09
CA SER A 115 -88.27 -137.99 -15.55
C SER A 115 -87.37 -137.22 -16.53
N ASP A 116 -86.06 -137.45 -16.52
CA ASP A 116 -85.08 -136.89 -17.49
C ASP A 116 -85.12 -137.58 -18.86
N ALA A 117 -85.80 -138.73 -19.01
CA ALA A 117 -85.98 -139.44 -20.28
C ALA A 117 -87.00 -138.72 -21.20
N THR A 118 -86.69 -137.47 -21.54
CA THR A 118 -87.43 -136.64 -22.48
C THR A 118 -86.71 -136.65 -23.81
N SER A 119 -86.82 -137.76 -24.54
CA SER A 119 -86.59 -137.84 -25.99
C SER A 119 -87.30 -139.09 -26.52
N ILE A 120 -88.34 -138.86 -27.35
CA ILE A 120 -89.10 -139.80 -28.21
C ILE A 120 -90.42 -140.35 -27.62
N ASN A 121 -91.48 -139.54 -27.77
CA ASN A 121 -92.75 -139.80 -28.48
C ASN A 121 -93.46 -141.18 -28.44
N SER A 122 -93.62 -141.80 -27.27
CA SER A 122 -94.82 -142.62 -26.95
C SER A 122 -94.92 -142.89 -25.44
N LYS A 123 -95.57 -142.00 -24.68
CA LYS A 123 -95.78 -142.17 -23.24
C LYS A 123 -96.89 -143.20 -22.99
N SER A 124 -96.49 -144.42 -22.64
CA SER A 124 -97.40 -145.45 -22.09
C SER A 124 -97.93 -144.98 -20.73
N GLU A 125 -99.23 -145.14 -20.47
CA GLU A 125 -99.87 -144.82 -19.18
C GLU A 125 -99.14 -145.46 -17.99
N LEU A 126 -98.53 -146.64 -18.18
CA LEU A 126 -97.75 -147.33 -17.15
C LEU A 126 -96.52 -146.52 -16.69
N LEU A 127 -95.86 -145.78 -17.59
CA LEU A 127 -94.67 -144.99 -17.23
C LEU A 127 -95.06 -143.75 -16.42
N LEU A 128 -96.13 -143.07 -16.81
CA LEU A 128 -96.71 -141.95 -16.06
C LEU A 128 -97.18 -142.40 -14.67
N ALA A 129 -97.87 -143.53 -14.58
CA ALA A 129 -98.29 -144.12 -13.30
C ALA A 129 -97.08 -144.48 -12.42
N SER A 130 -95.97 -145.00 -13.00
CA SER A 130 -94.76 -145.30 -12.22
C SER A 130 -94.06 -144.05 -11.69
N ILE A 131 -94.03 -142.95 -12.46
CA ILE A 131 -93.47 -141.66 -12.04
C ILE A 131 -94.32 -141.07 -10.91
N GLU A 132 -95.65 -141.14 -11.02
CA GLU A 132 -96.58 -140.64 -10.02
C GLU A 132 -96.55 -141.47 -8.73
N GLN A 133 -96.44 -142.80 -8.83
CA GLN A 133 -96.24 -143.69 -7.68
C GLN A 133 -94.94 -143.34 -6.92
N LYS A 134 -93.84 -143.11 -7.65
CA LYS A 134 -92.55 -142.72 -7.03
C LYS A 134 -92.58 -141.29 -6.50
N ALA A 135 -93.25 -140.35 -7.18
CA ALA A 135 -93.43 -138.98 -6.70
C ALA A 135 -94.20 -138.94 -5.37
N ASN A 136 -95.30 -139.72 -5.26
CA ASN A 136 -96.11 -139.80 -4.05
C ASN A 136 -95.33 -140.39 -2.86
N ALA A 137 -94.44 -141.35 -3.09
CA ALA A 137 -93.57 -141.88 -2.03
C ALA A 137 -92.56 -140.83 -1.50
N LEU A 138 -92.19 -139.84 -2.33
CA LEU A 138 -91.23 -138.79 -2.01
C LEU A 138 -91.90 -137.52 -1.45
N GLU A 139 -93.21 -137.38 -1.64
CA GLU A 139 -93.99 -136.20 -1.27
C GLU A 139 -93.95 -135.84 0.22
N PRO A 140 -93.99 -136.77 1.19
CA PRO A 140 -93.95 -136.43 2.62
C PRO A 140 -92.59 -135.89 3.09
N ILE A 141 -91.51 -136.10 2.33
CA ILE A 141 -90.14 -135.90 2.81
C ILE A 141 -89.66 -134.46 2.50
N PRO A 142 -89.26 -133.67 3.50
CA PRO A 142 -88.76 -132.31 3.28
C PRO A 142 -87.25 -132.31 2.98
N PHE A 143 -86.87 -132.20 1.69
CA PHE A 143 -85.45 -132.21 1.26
C PHE A 143 -84.61 -131.11 1.89
N SER A 144 -85.20 -129.95 2.19
CA SER A 144 -84.53 -128.82 2.83
C SER A 144 -83.97 -129.12 4.23
N ASN A 145 -84.41 -130.19 4.92
CA ASN A 145 -83.88 -130.55 6.23
C ASN A 145 -82.51 -131.24 6.20
N ALA A 146 -82.03 -131.66 5.01
CA ALA A 146 -80.67 -132.18 4.86
C ALA A 146 -79.56 -131.13 5.09
N ILE A 147 -79.90 -129.84 5.21
CA ILE A 147 -78.95 -128.76 5.52
C ILE A 147 -79.34 -128.09 6.84
N ASN A 148 -78.44 -128.18 7.80
CA ASN A 148 -78.57 -127.55 9.12
C ASN A 148 -77.66 -126.31 9.23
N PHE A 149 -78.26 -125.13 9.47
CA PHE A 149 -77.50 -123.90 9.67
C PHE A 149 -76.68 -123.90 10.98
N ASN A 150 -77.06 -124.71 11.97
CA ASN A 150 -76.35 -124.77 13.26
C ASN A 150 -74.91 -125.29 13.13
N SER A 151 -74.58 -126.03 12.06
CA SER A 151 -73.21 -126.48 11.80
C SER A 151 -72.21 -125.33 11.64
N ASN A 152 -72.68 -124.12 11.29
CA ASN A 152 -71.82 -122.95 11.16
C ASN A 152 -71.39 -122.32 12.50
N LYS A 153 -72.02 -122.70 13.63
CA LYS A 153 -71.63 -122.22 14.97
C LYS A 153 -70.17 -122.56 15.31
N LYS A 154 -69.61 -123.65 14.76
CA LYS A 154 -68.19 -124.01 14.95
C LYS A 154 -67.22 -122.94 14.44
N TYR A 155 -67.62 -122.14 13.46
CA TYR A 155 -66.78 -121.08 12.87
C TYR A 155 -66.99 -119.70 13.52
N LEU A 156 -68.01 -119.55 14.38
CA LEU A 156 -68.31 -118.30 15.07
C LEU A 156 -67.14 -117.74 15.91
N PRO A 157 -66.32 -118.57 16.59
CA PRO A 157 -65.14 -118.08 17.33
C PRO A 157 -64.16 -117.27 16.48
N LEU A 158 -64.03 -117.60 15.19
CA LEU A 158 -63.13 -116.90 14.27
C LEU A 158 -63.55 -115.44 14.05
N ALA A 159 -64.85 -115.14 14.09
CA ALA A 159 -65.38 -113.78 14.00
C ALA A 159 -65.39 -113.08 15.37
N ILE A 160 -65.50 -113.82 16.47
CA ILE A 160 -65.57 -113.26 17.83
C ILE A 160 -64.19 -112.82 18.34
N ILE A 161 -63.12 -113.56 18.06
CA ILE A 161 -61.76 -113.23 18.55
C ILE A 161 -61.31 -111.81 18.15
N PRO A 162 -61.42 -111.38 16.87
CA PRO A 162 -61.06 -110.02 16.46
C PRO A 162 -61.95 -108.95 17.12
N VAL A 163 -63.25 -109.24 17.29
CA VAL A 163 -64.20 -108.33 17.95
C VAL A 163 -63.84 -108.15 19.42
N LEU A 164 -63.47 -109.23 20.13
CA LEU A 164 -63.00 -109.15 21.51
C LEU A 164 -61.68 -108.38 21.63
N LEU A 165 -60.76 -108.53 20.67
CA LEU A 165 -59.53 -107.72 20.63
C LEU A 165 -59.87 -106.22 20.48
N PHE A 166 -60.78 -105.86 19.57
CA PHE A 166 -61.26 -104.48 19.45
C PHE A 166 -61.87 -103.96 20.75
N SER A 167 -62.72 -104.75 21.42
CA SER A 167 -63.31 -104.39 22.71
C SER A 167 -62.25 -104.23 23.80
N ALA A 168 -61.23 -105.09 23.85
CA ALA A 168 -60.13 -105.00 24.82
C ALA A 168 -59.34 -103.70 24.65
N PHE A 169 -59.01 -103.31 23.41
CA PHE A 169 -58.35 -102.03 23.15
C PHE A 169 -59.22 -100.82 23.51
N PHE A 170 -60.54 -100.92 23.32
CA PHE A 170 -61.47 -99.84 23.66
C PHE A 170 -61.62 -99.67 25.17
N VAL A 171 -61.72 -100.76 25.93
CA VAL A 171 -61.86 -100.74 27.40
C VAL A 171 -60.54 -100.40 28.10
N SER A 172 -59.39 -100.80 27.55
CA SER A 172 -58.05 -100.54 28.11
C SER A 172 -57.62 -99.06 28.06
N GLY A 173 -58.44 -98.15 27.52
CA GLY A 173 -58.07 -96.74 27.33
C GLY A 173 -57.06 -96.48 26.19
N ASN A 174 -56.57 -97.54 25.55
CA ASN A 174 -55.61 -97.48 24.43
C ASN A 174 -56.29 -97.18 23.07
N LYS A 175 -57.37 -96.40 23.09
CA LYS A 175 -58.11 -95.97 21.89
C LYS A 175 -57.21 -95.21 20.91
N SER A 176 -56.18 -94.50 21.40
CA SER A 176 -55.22 -93.75 20.60
C SER A 176 -54.36 -94.64 19.69
N ILE A 177 -54.04 -95.87 20.10
CA ILE A 177 -53.20 -96.79 19.30
C ILE A 177 -53.92 -97.17 18.01
N ILE A 178 -55.23 -97.44 18.08
CA ILE A 178 -56.05 -97.76 16.92
C ILE A 178 -56.37 -96.48 16.13
N SER A 179 -56.77 -95.39 16.79
CA SER A 179 -57.22 -94.18 16.09
C SER A 179 -56.09 -93.41 15.40
N GLN A 180 -54.90 -93.33 16.01
CA GLN A 180 -53.75 -92.66 15.39
C GLN A 180 -53.15 -93.50 14.26
N SER A 181 -53.04 -94.82 14.44
CA SER A 181 -52.55 -95.72 13.38
C SER A 181 -53.52 -95.73 12.20
N LEU A 182 -54.84 -95.77 12.45
CA LEU A 182 -55.85 -95.67 11.39
C LEU A 182 -55.78 -94.32 10.66
N ASN A 183 -55.65 -93.21 11.40
CA ASN A 183 -55.57 -91.88 10.80
C ASN A 183 -54.32 -91.73 9.89
N ARG A 184 -53.19 -92.34 10.29
CA ARG A 184 -51.94 -92.34 9.52
C ARG A 184 -52.01 -93.23 8.28
N VAL A 185 -52.64 -94.40 8.35
CA VAL A 185 -52.81 -95.31 7.19
C VAL A 185 -53.77 -94.72 6.16
N VAL A 186 -54.87 -94.11 6.60
CA VAL A 186 -55.87 -93.49 5.69
C VAL A 186 -55.30 -92.23 5.01
N HIS A 187 -54.59 -91.38 5.75
CA HIS A 187 -53.90 -90.21 5.20
C HIS A 187 -52.45 -90.53 4.84
N PHE A 188 -52.25 -91.51 3.93
CA PHE A 188 -50.92 -91.97 3.55
C PHE A 188 -50.04 -90.87 2.91
N ASN A 189 -50.62 -89.78 2.41
CA ASN A 189 -49.92 -88.68 1.73
C ASN A 189 -49.54 -87.50 2.63
N THR A 190 -49.87 -87.49 3.93
CA THR A 190 -49.51 -86.40 4.85
C THR A 190 -48.25 -86.72 5.66
N ALA A 191 -47.30 -85.77 5.70
CA ALA A 191 -46.07 -85.88 6.47
C ALA A 191 -46.32 -85.58 7.96
N PHE A 192 -46.39 -86.62 8.79
CA PHE A 192 -46.48 -86.48 10.24
C PHE A 192 -45.06 -86.41 10.86
N LEU A 193 -44.70 -85.27 11.46
CA LEU A 193 -43.47 -85.07 12.23
C LEU A 193 -43.73 -85.34 13.73
N ALA A 194 -42.74 -85.88 14.43
CA ALA A 194 -42.80 -86.10 15.88
C ALA A 194 -42.84 -84.76 16.65
N PRO A 195 -43.53 -84.64 17.80
CA PRO A 195 -43.56 -83.40 18.58
C PRO A 195 -42.15 -83.02 19.07
N ALA A 196 -41.70 -81.81 18.71
CA ALA A 196 -40.37 -81.29 19.04
C ALA A 196 -40.26 -80.85 20.51
N PRO A 197 -39.11 -81.05 21.19
CA PRO A 197 -38.93 -80.79 22.62
C PRO A 197 -38.90 -79.30 23.02
N PHE A 198 -38.61 -78.38 22.07
CA PHE A 198 -38.60 -76.92 22.22
C PHE A 198 -38.75 -76.21 20.86
N GLN A 199 -39.07 -74.91 20.88
CA GLN A 199 -39.14 -74.02 19.70
C GLN A 199 -38.22 -72.81 19.87
N PHE A 200 -37.66 -72.32 18.76
CA PHE A 200 -36.89 -71.06 18.72
C PHE A 200 -37.82 -69.85 18.58
N MET A 201 -37.63 -68.84 19.43
CA MET A 201 -38.30 -67.55 19.35
C MET A 201 -37.25 -66.46 19.15
N VAL A 202 -37.26 -65.82 17.98
CA VAL A 202 -36.42 -64.65 17.72
C VAL A 202 -36.99 -63.46 18.50
N LEU A 203 -36.18 -62.86 19.38
CA LEU A 203 -36.59 -61.76 20.26
C LEU A 203 -36.48 -60.38 19.59
N ASN A 204 -35.81 -60.28 18.44
CA ASN A 204 -35.69 -59.03 17.70
C ASN A 204 -37.05 -58.62 17.10
N SER A 205 -37.49 -57.38 17.38
CA SER A 205 -38.74 -56.83 16.86
C SER A 205 -38.77 -56.68 15.34
N ALA A 206 -37.61 -56.48 14.71
CA ALA A 206 -37.43 -56.46 13.25
C ALA A 206 -36.06 -57.04 12.87
N LEU A 207 -36.02 -57.85 11.82
CA LEU A 207 -34.79 -58.40 11.22
C LEU A 207 -34.24 -57.45 10.15
N GLN A 208 -33.83 -56.25 10.58
CA GLN A 208 -33.24 -55.26 9.70
C GLN A 208 -32.00 -54.63 10.36
N THR A 209 -30.98 -54.34 9.56
CA THR A 209 -29.81 -53.58 9.99
C THR A 209 -29.36 -52.63 8.90
N GLU A 210 -28.59 -51.62 9.29
CA GLU A 210 -27.92 -50.71 8.36
C GLU A 210 -26.70 -51.42 7.75
N GLN A 211 -26.38 -51.09 6.49
CA GLN A 211 -25.18 -51.60 5.82
C GLN A 211 -23.93 -51.34 6.67
N ASN A 212 -23.08 -52.35 6.82
CA ASN A 212 -21.85 -52.31 7.63
C ASN A 212 -22.08 -52.02 9.13
N LYS A 213 -23.30 -52.29 9.65
CA LYS A 213 -23.60 -52.22 11.09
C LYS A 213 -23.90 -53.59 11.64
N ASP A 214 -23.14 -53.98 12.66
CA ASP A 214 -23.29 -55.26 13.32
C ASP A 214 -24.73 -55.49 13.80
N PHE A 215 -25.28 -56.65 13.47
CA PHE A 215 -26.61 -57.06 13.92
C PHE A 215 -26.48 -58.16 14.97
N ILE A 216 -27.06 -57.93 16.16
CA ILE A 216 -27.11 -58.93 17.22
C ILE A 216 -28.44 -59.65 17.13
N LEU A 217 -28.41 -60.88 16.61
CA LEU A 217 -29.54 -61.79 16.65
C LEU A 217 -29.70 -62.31 18.08
N ARG A 218 -30.90 -62.17 18.65
CA ARG A 218 -31.27 -62.69 19.98
C ARG A 218 -32.35 -63.74 19.83
N VAL A 219 -32.11 -64.92 20.37
CA VAL A 219 -32.99 -66.09 20.23
C VAL A 219 -33.25 -66.68 21.60
N LYS A 220 -34.51 -67.02 21.88
CA LYS A 220 -34.91 -67.74 23.09
C LYS A 220 -35.51 -69.08 22.73
N THR A 221 -35.13 -70.14 23.44
CA THR A 221 -35.77 -71.45 23.28
C THR A 221 -36.89 -71.62 24.31
N ILE A 222 -38.09 -71.94 23.85
CA ILE A 222 -39.27 -72.19 24.71
C ILE A 222 -39.64 -73.67 24.58
N GLY A 223 -39.53 -74.44 25.67
CA GLY A 223 -39.85 -75.87 25.68
C GLY A 223 -39.42 -76.59 26.95
N SER A 224 -39.63 -77.91 26.97
CA SER A 224 -39.31 -78.79 28.11
C SER A 224 -37.80 -79.05 28.29
N VAL A 225 -36.99 -78.73 27.27
CA VAL A 225 -35.54 -78.90 27.24
C VAL A 225 -34.89 -77.65 26.66
N VAL A 226 -33.87 -77.11 27.33
CA VAL A 226 -33.03 -76.01 26.81
C VAL A 226 -31.74 -76.63 26.24
N PRO A 227 -31.44 -76.45 24.94
CA PRO A 227 -30.22 -77.01 24.34
C PRO A 227 -28.96 -76.38 24.95
N GLU A 228 -27.84 -77.14 24.98
CA GLU A 228 -26.57 -76.59 25.44
C GLU A 228 -25.94 -75.63 24.42
N ASN A 229 -25.99 -76.01 23.13
CA ASN A 229 -25.44 -75.26 22.01
C ASN A 229 -26.51 -75.08 20.93
N VAL A 230 -26.64 -73.85 20.42
CA VAL A 230 -27.45 -73.54 19.24
C VAL A 230 -26.50 -73.10 18.13
N MET A 231 -26.75 -73.55 16.90
CA MET A 231 -26.00 -73.12 15.72
C MET A 231 -26.87 -72.25 14.82
N ILE A 232 -26.28 -71.22 14.23
CA ILE A 232 -26.83 -70.46 13.12
C ILE A 232 -26.15 -70.90 11.83
N PHE A 233 -26.97 -71.18 10.82
CA PHE A 233 -26.51 -71.51 9.48
C PHE A 233 -26.75 -70.31 8.58
N ILE A 234 -25.68 -69.81 7.97
CA ILE A 234 -25.70 -68.72 7.01
C ILE A 234 -25.12 -69.26 5.70
N ALA A 235 -25.94 -69.37 4.66
CA ALA A 235 -25.58 -70.05 3.42
C ALA A 235 -25.06 -71.49 3.64
N ASN A 236 -23.74 -71.72 3.55
CA ASN A 236 -23.09 -73.04 3.70
C ASN A 236 -22.23 -73.16 4.97
N GLU A 237 -22.23 -72.13 5.83
CA GLU A 237 -21.39 -72.08 7.03
C GLU A 237 -22.26 -72.10 8.29
N SER A 238 -21.75 -72.76 9.33
CA SER A 238 -22.43 -72.91 10.61
C SER A 238 -21.62 -72.31 11.75
N TYR A 239 -22.25 -71.51 12.60
CA TYR A 239 -21.62 -70.85 13.74
C TYR A 239 -22.37 -71.12 15.04
N PHE A 240 -21.67 -71.28 16.16
CA PHE A 240 -22.31 -71.43 17.47
C PHE A 240 -22.77 -70.06 18.01
N LEU A 241 -23.99 -70.01 18.55
CA LEU A 241 -24.48 -68.85 19.30
C LEU A 241 -23.89 -68.85 20.72
N GLU A 242 -23.62 -67.67 21.26
CA GLU A 242 -23.20 -67.50 22.65
C GLU A 242 -24.42 -67.56 23.58
N LYS A 243 -24.28 -68.25 24.72
CA LYS A 243 -25.35 -68.47 25.69
C LYS A 243 -25.39 -67.35 26.74
N ASN A 244 -26.55 -66.74 26.94
CA ASN A 244 -26.74 -65.59 27.85
C ASN A 244 -27.59 -65.90 29.10
N GLY A 245 -27.70 -67.18 29.49
CA GLY A 245 -28.52 -67.64 30.63
C GLY A 245 -30.02 -67.75 30.31
N ASN A 246 -30.79 -68.52 31.09
CA ASN A 246 -32.25 -68.72 30.93
C ASN A 246 -32.76 -69.13 29.52
N GLY A 247 -31.96 -69.89 28.76
CA GLY A 247 -32.34 -70.35 27.41
C GLY A 247 -32.33 -69.26 26.34
N GLU A 248 -31.63 -68.16 26.59
CA GLU A 248 -31.37 -67.10 25.62
C GLU A 248 -29.97 -67.23 25.02
N PHE A 249 -29.89 -66.99 23.71
CA PHE A 249 -28.70 -67.08 22.89
C PHE A 249 -28.57 -65.82 22.05
N HIS A 250 -27.34 -65.38 21.80
CA HIS A 250 -27.09 -64.31 20.84
C HIS A 250 -26.01 -64.69 19.83
N PHE A 251 -26.08 -64.09 18.65
CA PHE A 251 -25.02 -64.15 17.66
C PHE A 251 -24.87 -62.81 16.96
N LYS A 252 -23.62 -62.40 16.79
CA LYS A 252 -23.27 -61.13 16.17
C LYS A 252 -22.94 -61.38 14.70
N ILE A 253 -23.84 -60.95 13.82
CA ILE A 253 -23.57 -60.87 12.38
C ILE A 253 -22.78 -59.58 12.15
N ALA A 254 -21.49 -59.72 11.86
CA ALA A 254 -20.58 -58.58 11.72
C ALA A 254 -20.71 -57.92 10.34
N ASN A 255 -20.85 -56.60 10.31
CA ASN A 255 -20.84 -55.73 9.11
C ASN A 255 -21.51 -56.30 7.84
N PRO A 256 -22.79 -56.66 7.86
CA PRO A 256 -23.47 -57.20 6.68
C PRO A 256 -23.62 -56.12 5.59
N SER A 257 -23.19 -56.44 4.38
CA SER A 257 -23.21 -55.53 3.22
C SER A 257 -24.40 -55.77 2.28
N THR A 258 -25.00 -56.97 2.32
CA THR A 258 -26.17 -57.40 1.53
C THR A 258 -27.10 -58.23 2.40
N ALA A 259 -28.35 -58.46 1.95
CA ALA A 259 -29.32 -59.24 2.71
C ALA A 259 -28.82 -60.68 2.96
N ILE A 260 -29.01 -61.17 4.19
CA ILE A 260 -28.49 -62.47 4.63
C ILE A 260 -29.65 -63.37 5.03
N SER A 261 -29.77 -64.53 4.38
CA SER A 261 -30.68 -65.59 4.79
C SER A 261 -30.00 -66.52 5.79
N PHE A 262 -30.71 -66.88 6.87
CA PHE A 262 -30.19 -67.76 7.91
C PHE A 262 -31.29 -68.61 8.57
N HIS A 263 -30.91 -69.77 9.11
CA HIS A 263 -31.78 -70.59 9.97
C HIS A 263 -30.99 -71.08 11.19
N LEU A 264 -31.70 -71.58 12.20
CA LEU A 264 -31.14 -71.99 13.48
C LEU A 264 -31.37 -73.49 13.71
N GLU A 265 -30.34 -74.21 14.14
CA GLU A 265 -30.45 -75.62 14.50
C GLU A 265 -29.88 -75.89 15.88
N ALA A 266 -30.57 -76.73 16.65
CA ALA A 266 -30.04 -77.32 17.87
C ALA A 266 -30.61 -78.72 18.06
N ASN A 267 -29.72 -79.67 18.35
CA ASN A 267 -30.04 -81.11 18.43
C ASN A 267 -30.71 -81.62 17.14
N THR A 268 -32.04 -81.83 17.15
CA THR A 268 -32.84 -82.32 16.01
C THR A 268 -33.94 -81.33 15.58
N VAL A 269 -33.94 -80.11 16.13
CA VAL A 269 -34.94 -79.07 15.85
C VAL A 269 -34.30 -77.98 15.00
N SER A 270 -34.91 -77.67 13.86
CA SER A 270 -34.55 -76.54 12.99
C SER A 270 -35.63 -75.47 13.03
N SER A 271 -35.23 -74.20 13.01
CA SER A 271 -36.13 -73.08 12.78
C SER A 271 -36.55 -72.98 11.31
N PRO A 272 -37.59 -72.18 10.99
CA PRO A 272 -37.80 -71.67 9.64
C PRO A 272 -36.62 -70.80 9.18
N ASP A 273 -36.52 -70.58 7.86
CA ASP A 273 -35.59 -69.63 7.27
C ASP A 273 -35.99 -68.18 7.60
N TYR A 274 -35.02 -67.39 8.02
CA TYR A 274 -35.15 -65.97 8.30
C TYR A 274 -34.28 -65.15 7.33
N GLU A 275 -34.66 -63.91 7.06
CA GLU A 275 -33.89 -62.99 6.22
C GLU A 275 -33.60 -61.70 7.00
N LEU A 276 -32.31 -61.37 7.14
CA LEU A 276 -31.85 -60.08 7.64
C LEU A 276 -31.77 -59.10 6.47
N LYS A 277 -32.66 -58.11 6.45
CA LYS A 277 -32.65 -57.04 5.43
C LYS A 277 -31.59 -55.99 5.76
N VAL A 278 -30.71 -55.71 4.82
CA VAL A 278 -29.69 -54.65 4.94
C VAL A 278 -30.16 -53.39 4.23
N ILE A 279 -30.32 -52.31 4.99
CA ILE A 279 -30.70 -51.00 4.46
C ILE A 279 -29.43 -50.30 3.98
N VAL A 280 -29.38 -49.95 2.68
CA VAL A 280 -28.29 -49.16 2.11
C VAL A 280 -28.22 -47.78 2.77
N VAL A 281 -27.02 -47.42 3.19
CA VAL A 281 -26.78 -46.18 3.92
C VAL A 281 -26.18 -45.11 2.99
N PRO A 282 -26.49 -43.83 3.20
CA PRO A 282 -25.84 -42.74 2.47
C PRO A 282 -24.33 -42.75 2.72
N SER A 283 -23.51 -42.61 1.68
CA SER A 283 -22.05 -42.54 1.83
C SER A 283 -21.42 -41.50 0.90
N ILE A 284 -20.33 -40.89 1.36
CA ILE A 284 -19.54 -39.91 0.61
C ILE A 284 -18.38 -40.64 -0.08
N VAL A 285 -18.31 -40.55 -1.41
CA VAL A 285 -17.26 -41.18 -2.24
C VAL A 285 -16.10 -40.24 -2.46
N ASP A 286 -16.40 -38.97 -2.73
CA ASP A 286 -15.41 -37.95 -3.02
C ASP A 286 -15.83 -36.62 -2.42
N PHE A 287 -14.85 -35.88 -1.94
CA PHE A 287 -15.04 -34.61 -1.26
C PHE A 287 -13.96 -33.62 -1.66
N GLU A 288 -14.38 -32.60 -2.40
CA GLU A 288 -13.52 -31.51 -2.84
C GLU A 288 -14.01 -30.17 -2.30
N MET A 289 -13.08 -29.35 -1.84
CA MET A 289 -13.32 -27.98 -1.41
C MET A 289 -12.50 -27.04 -2.27
N GLN A 290 -13.19 -26.24 -3.08
CA GLN A 290 -12.56 -25.21 -3.92
C GLN A 290 -12.60 -23.87 -3.19
N LEU A 291 -11.41 -23.31 -2.94
CA LEU A 291 -11.19 -22.05 -2.24
C LEU A 291 -10.95 -20.95 -3.28
N ASN A 292 -11.91 -20.03 -3.41
CA ASN A 292 -11.76 -18.86 -4.25
C ASN A 292 -11.51 -17.64 -3.35
N TYR A 293 -10.27 -17.17 -3.34
CA TYR A 293 -9.83 -16.05 -2.52
C TYR A 293 -10.36 -14.70 -3.06
N PRO A 294 -10.55 -13.69 -2.20
CA PRO A 294 -10.83 -12.33 -2.63
C PRO A 294 -9.81 -11.80 -3.64
N SER A 295 -10.26 -11.03 -4.63
CA SER A 295 -9.43 -10.55 -5.73
C SER A 295 -8.27 -9.65 -5.28
N TYR A 296 -8.44 -8.88 -4.20
CA TYR A 296 -7.43 -7.96 -3.68
C TYR A 296 -6.18 -8.66 -3.12
N LEU A 297 -6.29 -9.94 -2.74
CA LEU A 297 -5.17 -10.74 -2.22
C LEU A 297 -4.22 -11.25 -3.33
N ASN A 298 -4.60 -11.14 -4.62
CA ASN A 298 -3.86 -11.68 -5.77
C ASN A 298 -3.44 -13.17 -5.62
N LYS A 299 -4.16 -13.95 -4.81
CA LYS A 299 -3.93 -15.39 -4.62
C LYS A 299 -4.69 -16.22 -5.64
N LYS A 300 -4.04 -17.24 -6.20
CA LYS A 300 -4.69 -18.22 -7.09
C LYS A 300 -5.63 -19.11 -6.29
N SER A 301 -6.78 -19.47 -6.86
CA SER A 301 -7.69 -20.43 -6.24
C SER A 301 -6.99 -21.76 -5.95
N GLU A 302 -7.34 -22.37 -4.82
CA GLU A 302 -6.80 -23.65 -4.35
C GLU A 302 -7.93 -24.70 -4.31
N VAL A 303 -7.59 -25.96 -4.56
CA VAL A 303 -8.53 -27.09 -4.41
C VAL A 303 -7.94 -28.05 -3.40
N ILE A 304 -8.71 -28.34 -2.36
CA ILE A 304 -8.36 -29.28 -1.30
C ILE A 304 -9.26 -30.50 -1.43
N GLN A 305 -8.68 -31.70 -1.45
CA GLN A 305 -9.40 -32.97 -1.57
C GLN A 305 -9.32 -33.76 -0.27
N GLY A 306 -10.40 -34.47 0.07
CA GLY A 306 -10.43 -35.43 1.19
C GLY A 306 -10.51 -34.83 2.60
N THR A 307 -10.62 -33.51 2.75
CA THR A 307 -10.80 -32.84 4.05
C THR A 307 -11.68 -31.61 3.92
N GLY A 308 -12.48 -31.34 4.96
CA GLY A 308 -13.30 -30.13 5.07
C GLY A 308 -12.66 -29.05 5.95
N ASN A 309 -11.45 -29.31 6.45
CA ASN A 309 -10.69 -28.35 7.25
C ASN A 309 -9.81 -27.49 6.34
N ALA A 310 -9.83 -26.18 6.53
CA ALA A 310 -8.91 -25.27 5.86
C ALA A 310 -8.67 -24.00 6.69
N ILE A 311 -7.50 -23.39 6.47
CA ILE A 311 -7.16 -22.07 6.98
C ILE A 311 -7.25 -21.10 5.80
N VAL A 312 -8.19 -20.17 5.86
CA VAL A 312 -8.51 -19.28 4.73
C VAL A 312 -8.49 -17.81 5.15
N PRO A 313 -8.09 -16.88 4.27
CA PRO A 313 -8.29 -15.46 4.51
C PRO A 313 -9.78 -15.11 4.63
N GLU A 314 -10.08 -14.06 5.39
CA GLU A 314 -11.44 -13.54 5.53
C GLU A 314 -12.06 -13.19 4.17
N GLY A 315 -13.35 -13.49 3.99
CA GLY A 315 -14.06 -13.22 2.73
C GLY A 315 -13.83 -14.26 1.63
N THR A 316 -13.08 -15.33 1.90
CA THR A 316 -12.91 -16.45 0.95
C THR A 316 -14.25 -17.13 0.65
N ARG A 317 -14.51 -17.32 -0.65
CA ARG A 317 -15.67 -18.07 -1.12
C ARG A 317 -15.32 -19.54 -1.23
N VAL A 318 -15.90 -20.35 -0.35
CA VAL A 318 -15.72 -21.79 -0.31
C VAL A 318 -16.82 -22.46 -1.12
N VAL A 319 -16.42 -23.36 -2.01
CA VAL A 319 -17.35 -24.21 -2.79
C VAL A 319 -17.07 -25.66 -2.43
N TRP A 320 -18.01 -26.30 -1.76
CA TRP A 320 -17.96 -27.74 -1.47
C TRP A 320 -18.58 -28.49 -2.64
N LYS A 321 -17.85 -29.46 -3.17
CA LYS A 321 -18.31 -30.39 -4.21
C LYS A 321 -18.16 -31.80 -3.67
N MET A 322 -19.25 -32.54 -3.66
CA MET A 322 -19.29 -33.89 -3.11
C MET A 322 -19.88 -34.86 -4.11
N LYS A 323 -19.29 -36.04 -4.19
CA LYS A 323 -19.87 -37.18 -4.91
C LYS A 323 -20.33 -38.20 -3.87
N THR A 324 -21.59 -38.62 -3.94
CA THR A 324 -22.18 -39.51 -2.94
C THR A 324 -22.84 -40.72 -3.58
N LEU A 325 -23.09 -41.77 -2.78
CA LEU A 325 -23.81 -42.98 -3.17
C LEU A 325 -24.99 -43.19 -2.21
N ALA A 326 -26.13 -43.60 -2.78
CA ALA A 326 -27.37 -43.87 -2.04
C ALA A 326 -27.81 -42.70 -1.12
N THR A 327 -27.55 -41.46 -1.54
CA THR A 327 -27.81 -40.22 -0.78
C THR A 327 -28.84 -39.36 -1.51
N GLU A 328 -29.87 -38.92 -0.80
CA GLU A 328 -30.91 -38.03 -1.32
C GLU A 328 -30.63 -36.57 -0.99
N ASN A 329 -30.16 -36.33 0.23
CA ASN A 329 -29.94 -35.00 0.77
C ASN A 329 -28.60 -34.93 1.50
N VAL A 330 -27.89 -33.81 1.30
CA VAL A 330 -26.69 -33.44 2.05
C VAL A 330 -26.94 -32.05 2.62
N VAL A 331 -26.72 -31.91 3.93
CA VAL A 331 -26.95 -30.66 4.66
C VAL A 331 -25.66 -30.20 5.31
N TRP A 332 -25.36 -28.91 5.15
CA TRP A 332 -24.35 -28.21 5.91
C TRP A 332 -25.00 -27.62 7.17
N PHE A 333 -24.48 -27.93 8.34
CA PHE A 333 -25.02 -27.51 9.63
C PHE A 333 -23.99 -26.73 10.44
N SER A 334 -24.34 -25.53 10.91
CA SER A 334 -23.52 -24.71 11.82
C SER A 334 -24.44 -23.86 12.67
N ASP A 335 -24.14 -23.72 13.97
CA ASP A 335 -24.86 -22.84 14.90
C ASP A 335 -26.40 -22.98 14.88
N LYS A 336 -26.91 -24.21 14.73
CA LYS A 336 -28.35 -24.57 14.61
C LYS A 336 -29.03 -24.13 13.31
N VAL A 337 -28.27 -23.73 12.29
CA VAL A 337 -28.80 -23.37 10.97
C VAL A 337 -28.36 -24.42 9.94
N GLU A 338 -29.35 -24.95 9.21
CA GLU A 338 -29.17 -25.95 8.15
C GLU A 338 -29.21 -25.30 6.77
N PHE A 339 -28.23 -25.64 5.92
CA PHE A 339 -28.16 -25.21 4.54
C PHE A 339 -28.04 -26.43 3.63
N PRO A 340 -29.06 -26.74 2.80
CA PRO A 340 -29.02 -27.89 1.91
C PRO A 340 -28.08 -27.64 0.73
N PHE A 341 -27.39 -28.69 0.29
CA PHE A 341 -26.61 -28.68 -0.94
C PHE A 341 -27.54 -28.79 -2.16
N SER A 342 -27.15 -28.17 -3.27
CA SER A 342 -27.82 -28.36 -4.56
C SER A 342 -27.42 -29.70 -5.16
N LYS A 343 -28.41 -30.53 -5.53
CA LYS A 343 -28.20 -31.88 -6.07
C LYS A 343 -28.25 -31.88 -7.60
N GLU A 344 -27.21 -32.43 -8.21
CA GLU A 344 -27.14 -32.76 -9.63
C GLU A 344 -26.76 -34.26 -9.76
N GLU A 345 -27.75 -35.11 -10.00
CA GLU A 345 -27.60 -36.58 -9.98
C GLU A 345 -26.97 -37.10 -8.67
N ASN A 346 -25.70 -37.53 -8.72
CA ASN A 346 -24.90 -38.04 -7.60
C ASN A 346 -23.88 -37.00 -7.09
N LYS A 347 -23.98 -35.74 -7.53
CA LYS A 347 -23.13 -34.64 -7.09
C LYS A 347 -23.91 -33.63 -6.26
N PHE A 348 -23.30 -33.15 -5.19
CA PHE A 348 -23.86 -32.15 -4.30
C PHE A 348 -22.91 -30.95 -4.24
N VAL A 349 -23.45 -29.76 -4.46
CA VAL A 349 -22.66 -28.52 -4.47
C VAL A 349 -23.28 -27.47 -3.55
N LEU A 350 -22.43 -26.84 -2.73
CA LEU A 350 -22.79 -25.70 -1.90
C LEU A 350 -21.70 -24.63 -2.04
N SER A 351 -22.09 -23.35 -2.04
CA SER A 351 -21.15 -22.23 -2.01
C SER A 351 -21.52 -21.25 -0.91
N LYS A 352 -20.54 -20.86 -0.09
CA LYS A 352 -20.68 -19.81 0.93
C LYS A 352 -19.44 -18.93 1.02
N ASN A 353 -19.64 -17.69 1.45
CA ASN A 353 -18.56 -16.79 1.87
C ASN A 353 -18.35 -16.96 3.37
N ILE A 354 -17.08 -17.08 3.78
CA ILE A 354 -16.70 -17.37 5.16
C ILE A 354 -15.99 -16.13 5.73
N LEU A 355 -16.62 -15.51 6.76
CA LEU A 355 -16.20 -14.23 7.36
C LEU A 355 -15.68 -14.39 8.80
N GLN A 356 -16.08 -15.45 9.51
CA GLN A 356 -15.56 -15.79 10.84
C GLN A 356 -15.20 -17.27 10.95
N ASN A 357 -14.40 -17.63 11.97
CA ASN A 357 -14.13 -19.04 12.28
C ASN A 357 -15.45 -19.81 12.35
N THR A 358 -15.54 -20.89 11.58
CA THR A 358 -16.80 -21.62 11.41
C THR A 358 -16.55 -23.11 11.64
N ASP A 359 -17.16 -23.64 12.70
CA ASP A 359 -17.23 -25.07 12.95
C ASP A 359 -18.53 -25.59 12.33
N TYR A 360 -18.43 -26.57 11.44
CA TYR A 360 -19.58 -27.05 10.68
C TYR A 360 -19.62 -28.57 10.58
N GLN A 361 -20.82 -29.09 10.36
CA GLN A 361 -21.06 -30.50 10.13
C GLN A 361 -21.63 -30.71 8.73
N ILE A 362 -21.16 -31.73 8.04
CA ILE A 362 -21.81 -32.25 6.84
C ILE A 362 -22.60 -33.48 7.24
N ILE A 363 -23.89 -33.47 6.94
CA ILE A 363 -24.84 -34.53 7.32
C ILE A 363 -25.46 -35.13 6.06
N THR A 364 -25.34 -36.44 5.88
CA THR A 364 -25.93 -37.17 4.75
C THR A 364 -27.20 -37.92 5.15
N SER A 365 -28.20 -37.91 4.26
CA SER A 365 -29.49 -38.56 4.47
C SER A 365 -30.03 -39.19 3.18
N ASN A 366 -30.81 -40.26 3.32
CA ASN A 366 -31.63 -40.83 2.25
C ASN A 366 -33.06 -41.12 2.75
N ASN A 367 -33.94 -41.62 1.87
CA ASN A 367 -35.34 -41.86 2.21
C ASN A 367 -35.58 -42.91 3.32
N ARG A 368 -34.56 -43.71 3.67
CA ARG A 368 -34.65 -44.79 4.66
C ARG A 368 -33.89 -44.48 5.94
N VAL A 369 -32.82 -43.69 5.86
CA VAL A 369 -31.92 -43.35 6.96
C VAL A 369 -31.65 -41.85 6.93
N ASN A 370 -32.11 -41.16 7.97
CA ASN A 370 -31.88 -39.74 8.17
C ASN A 370 -30.65 -39.52 9.05
N ASN A 371 -29.85 -38.50 8.72
CA ASN A 371 -28.72 -38.03 9.51
C ASN A 371 -27.68 -39.13 9.83
N TYR A 372 -27.32 -39.94 8.83
CA TYR A 372 -26.47 -41.11 9.00
C TYR A 372 -25.01 -40.73 9.24
N GLU A 373 -24.33 -40.19 8.24
CA GLU A 373 -22.94 -39.78 8.35
C GLU A 373 -22.87 -38.31 8.76
N LYS A 374 -22.22 -38.02 9.90
CA LYS A 374 -22.02 -36.66 10.42
C LYS A 374 -20.53 -36.37 10.52
N LEU A 375 -20.00 -35.61 9.57
CA LEU A 375 -18.59 -35.25 9.51
C LEU A 375 -18.37 -33.83 10.04
N ASN A 376 -17.55 -33.71 11.09
CA ASN A 376 -17.23 -32.44 11.72
C ASN A 376 -15.98 -31.82 11.08
N TYR A 377 -16.06 -30.55 10.73
CA TYR A 377 -14.99 -29.79 10.13
C TYR A 377 -14.91 -28.39 10.71
N GLN A 378 -13.77 -27.76 10.53
CA GLN A 378 -13.46 -26.42 11.01
C GLN A 378 -12.78 -25.60 9.91
N LEU A 379 -13.32 -24.40 9.66
CA LEU A 379 -12.67 -23.37 8.86
C LEU A 379 -12.09 -22.30 9.80
N SER A 380 -10.76 -22.17 9.81
CA SER A 380 -10.06 -21.12 10.55
C SER A 380 -9.81 -19.93 9.64
N ILE A 381 -10.14 -18.73 10.10
CA ILE A 381 -9.96 -17.49 9.35
C ILE A 381 -8.73 -16.73 9.83
N ILE A 382 -7.94 -16.28 8.85
CA ILE A 382 -6.91 -15.27 9.06
C ILE A 382 -7.51 -13.91 8.68
N LYS A 383 -7.71 -13.07 9.69
CA LYS A 383 -8.18 -11.69 9.51
C LYS A 383 -7.08 -10.82 8.92
N ASP A 384 -7.52 -9.88 8.10
CA ASP A 384 -6.70 -8.88 7.44
C ASP A 384 -6.27 -7.79 8.44
N GLN A 385 -4.96 -7.51 8.53
CA GLN A 385 -4.39 -6.59 9.52
C GLN A 385 -4.54 -5.12 9.11
N PHE A 386 -4.36 -4.20 10.05
CA PHE A 386 -4.27 -2.78 9.70
C PHE A 386 -2.88 -2.48 9.11
N PRO A 387 -2.78 -1.55 8.15
CA PRO A 387 -1.48 -1.18 7.59
C PRO A 387 -0.61 -0.53 8.68
N ALA A 388 0.67 -0.81 8.69
CA ALA A 388 1.61 -0.20 9.62
C ALA A 388 2.32 1.00 8.97
N ILE A 389 2.46 2.08 9.74
CA ILE A 389 3.17 3.29 9.32
C ILE A 389 4.14 3.75 10.41
N GLN A 390 5.42 3.89 10.04
CA GLN A 390 6.46 4.45 10.90
C GLN A 390 7.06 5.67 10.22
N VAL A 391 7.15 6.77 10.95
CA VAL A 391 7.57 8.06 10.39
C VAL A 391 8.58 8.71 11.32
N HIS A 392 9.75 9.06 10.78
CA HIS A 392 10.85 9.67 11.52
C HIS A 392 11.38 10.91 10.78
N THR A 393 11.95 11.85 11.52
CA THR A 393 12.66 13.00 10.93
C THR A 393 14.06 12.59 10.50
N ALA A 394 14.57 13.17 9.41
CA ALA A 394 15.95 12.98 9.01
C ALA A 394 16.91 13.50 10.11
N PRO A 395 18.04 12.81 10.39
CA PRO A 395 19.02 13.27 11.37
C PRO A 395 19.62 14.64 11.02
N ASP A 396 19.77 15.51 12.01
CA ASP A 396 20.36 16.85 11.84
C ASP A 396 21.81 16.80 11.29
N SER A 397 22.53 15.70 11.55
CA SER A 397 23.89 15.47 11.05
C SER A 397 23.99 15.43 9.53
N LEU A 398 22.87 15.23 8.81
CA LEU A 398 22.84 15.26 7.34
C LEU A 398 22.92 16.68 6.76
N ASN A 399 22.83 17.73 7.59
CA ASN A 399 22.92 19.15 7.18
C ASN A 399 22.04 19.49 5.96
N VAL A 400 20.82 18.98 5.94
CA VAL A 400 19.87 19.21 4.85
C VAL A 400 19.15 20.56 5.02
N ASP A 401 19.01 21.33 3.93
CA ASP A 401 18.36 22.65 3.92
C ASP A 401 16.88 22.67 4.35
N ARG A 402 16.24 21.50 4.43
CA ARG A 402 14.82 21.34 4.75
C ARG A 402 14.64 20.18 5.73
N ASN A 403 13.64 20.30 6.58
CA ASN A 403 13.21 19.19 7.45
C ASN A 403 12.50 18.13 6.60
N TYR A 404 13.22 17.04 6.32
CA TYR A 404 12.68 15.87 5.65
C TYR A 404 12.12 14.87 6.66
N VAL A 405 11.01 14.28 6.28
CA VAL A 405 10.32 13.22 6.99
C VAL A 405 10.43 11.95 6.15
N LEU A 406 10.88 10.88 6.80
CA LEU A 406 11.10 9.56 6.23
C LEU A 406 10.02 8.62 6.76
N GLY A 407 9.21 8.08 5.85
CA GLY A 407 8.12 7.18 6.18
C GLY A 407 8.36 5.78 5.63
N GLN A 408 8.12 4.77 6.46
CA GLN A 408 8.07 3.37 6.08
C GLN A 408 6.64 2.88 6.26
N ILE A 409 6.09 2.27 5.22
CA ILE A 409 4.72 1.74 5.22
C ILE A 409 4.75 0.27 4.82
N SER A 410 3.99 -0.53 5.55
CA SER A 410 3.93 -1.97 5.31
C SER A 410 2.54 -2.51 5.59
N ASP A 411 2.18 -3.54 4.85
CA ASP A 411 0.91 -4.24 4.95
C ASP A 411 1.11 -5.73 4.62
N ASP A 412 0.16 -6.60 4.98
CA ASP A 412 0.26 -8.04 4.73
C ASP A 412 -0.09 -8.42 3.28
N TYR A 413 -1.01 -7.68 2.63
CA TYR A 413 -1.45 -7.97 1.26
C TYR A 413 -1.20 -6.84 0.26
N GLY A 414 -1.14 -5.59 0.70
CA GLY A 414 -0.69 -4.49 -0.14
C GLY A 414 -1.35 -3.15 0.16
N LEU A 415 -0.65 -2.08 -0.21
CA LEU A 415 -1.08 -0.71 0.08
C LEU A 415 -1.91 -0.13 -1.06
N SER A 416 -2.97 0.63 -0.75
CA SER A 416 -3.81 1.26 -1.77
C SER A 416 -3.54 2.76 -1.93
N LYS A 417 -3.37 3.49 -0.82
CA LYS A 417 -3.25 4.95 -0.83
C LYS A 417 -2.44 5.46 0.35
N LEU A 418 -1.61 6.47 0.10
CA LEU A 418 -0.98 7.30 1.14
C LEU A 418 -1.39 8.75 0.93
N GLN A 419 -1.81 9.41 2.01
CA GLN A 419 -2.14 10.83 1.99
C GLN A 419 -1.53 11.56 3.18
N VAL A 420 -1.12 12.80 2.95
CA VAL A 420 -0.78 13.76 4.00
C VAL A 420 -2.01 14.58 4.32
N VAL A 421 -2.42 14.55 5.58
CA VAL A 421 -3.54 15.33 6.10
C VAL A 421 -2.96 16.50 6.88
N TYR A 422 -3.36 17.73 6.55
CA TYR A 422 -2.79 18.93 7.16
C TYR A 422 -3.85 19.99 7.44
N TYR A 423 -3.67 20.75 8.51
CA TYR A 423 -4.60 21.79 8.95
C TYR A 423 -3.86 22.91 9.70
N PRO A 424 -4.34 24.17 9.64
CA PRO A 424 -3.81 25.25 10.46
C PRO A 424 -3.98 24.91 11.94
N LYS A 425 -2.93 25.08 12.75
CA LYS A 425 -2.97 24.81 14.20
C LYS A 425 -4.05 25.62 14.93
N SER A 426 -4.38 26.81 14.43
CA SER A 426 -5.45 27.66 14.96
C SER A 426 -6.86 27.20 14.60
N ASN A 427 -7.02 26.38 13.55
CA ASN A 427 -8.31 25.90 13.08
C ASN A 427 -8.26 24.42 12.65
N PRO A 428 -8.36 23.48 13.61
CA PRO A 428 -8.29 22.04 13.34
C PRO A 428 -9.43 21.48 12.47
N ILE A 429 -10.49 22.27 12.21
CA ILE A 429 -11.66 21.85 11.42
C ILE A 429 -11.37 21.98 9.92
N ASN A 430 -10.51 22.91 9.51
CA ASN A 430 -10.18 23.15 8.10
C ASN A 430 -9.12 22.17 7.58
N VAL A 431 -9.51 20.90 7.49
CA VAL A 431 -8.62 19.80 7.09
C VAL A 431 -8.46 19.74 5.57
N LYS A 432 -7.22 19.84 5.10
CA LYS A 432 -6.82 19.64 3.72
C LYS A 432 -6.04 18.32 3.58
N ARG A 433 -6.07 17.73 2.37
CA ARG A 433 -5.43 16.44 2.08
C ARG A 433 -4.62 16.53 0.80
N GLY A 434 -3.40 15.99 0.81
CA GLY A 434 -2.56 15.79 -0.36
C GLY A 434 -2.25 14.31 -0.55
N THR A 435 -2.22 13.84 -1.80
CA THR A 435 -1.90 12.43 -2.11
C THR A 435 -0.40 12.28 -2.35
N ILE A 436 0.19 11.22 -1.80
CA ILE A 436 1.59 10.85 -2.01
C ILE A 436 1.59 9.56 -2.84
N ALA A 437 2.36 9.54 -3.92
CA ALA A 437 2.47 8.36 -4.77
C ALA A 437 3.17 7.22 -4.02
N ILE A 438 2.59 6.02 -4.07
CA ILE A 438 3.13 4.79 -3.48
C ILE A 438 2.95 3.62 -4.43
N LYS A 439 3.75 2.57 -4.24
CA LYS A 439 3.61 1.29 -4.93
C LYS A 439 2.54 0.44 -4.25
N SER A 440 1.74 -0.28 -5.02
CA SER A 440 0.76 -1.27 -4.52
C SER A 440 1.42 -2.57 -4.06
N SER A 441 2.49 -2.46 -3.27
CA SER A 441 3.31 -3.54 -2.73
C SER A 441 3.03 -3.70 -1.22
N PRO A 442 3.29 -4.87 -0.61
CA PRO A 442 3.24 -5.05 0.85
C PRO A 442 4.19 -4.13 1.63
N PHE A 443 5.18 -3.54 0.96
CA PHE A 443 6.13 -2.61 1.57
C PHE A 443 6.47 -1.49 0.59
N ASP A 444 6.53 -0.25 1.09
CA ASP A 444 7.07 0.89 0.38
C ASP A 444 7.68 1.93 1.34
N GLN A 445 8.47 2.84 0.79
CA GLN A 445 9.07 3.95 1.54
C GLN A 445 8.77 5.27 0.85
N PHE A 446 8.56 6.32 1.63
CA PHE A 446 8.32 7.66 1.11
C PHE A 446 9.16 8.72 1.82
N VAL A 447 9.48 9.78 1.09
CA VAL A 447 10.15 10.96 1.61
C VAL A 447 9.25 12.16 1.41
N PHE A 448 9.08 12.96 2.46
CA PHE A 448 8.23 14.14 2.40
C PHE A 448 8.89 15.33 3.12
N SER A 449 8.85 16.51 2.49
CA SER A 449 9.25 17.77 3.14
C SER A 449 8.08 18.76 3.08
N PHE A 450 7.51 19.12 4.22
CA PHE A 450 6.40 20.08 4.26
C PHE A 450 6.87 21.49 3.84
N PRO A 451 6.10 22.24 3.02
CA PRO A 451 4.79 21.91 2.45
C PRO A 451 4.85 21.16 1.12
N SER A 452 6.04 20.94 0.53
CA SER A 452 6.20 20.40 -0.83
C SER A 452 5.28 21.17 -1.81
N ASN A 453 4.49 20.48 -2.62
CA ASN A 453 3.50 21.06 -3.52
C ASN A 453 2.13 21.40 -2.86
N LEU A 454 1.99 21.31 -1.54
CA LEU A 454 0.73 21.59 -0.86
C LEU A 454 0.46 23.10 -0.76
N PRO A 455 -0.78 23.55 -1.05
CA PRO A 455 -1.15 24.95 -0.87
C PRO A 455 -1.25 25.28 0.62
N VAL A 456 -0.27 26.07 1.10
CA VAL A 456 -0.19 26.59 2.48
C VAL A 456 -0.05 28.11 2.48
N GLU A 457 -0.62 28.73 3.50
CA GLU A 457 -0.43 30.15 3.78
C GLU A 457 0.87 30.35 4.55
N LYS A 458 1.78 31.19 4.04
CA LYS A 458 3.04 31.51 4.71
C LYS A 458 2.75 32.26 6.03
N GLY A 459 3.53 31.97 7.06
CA GLY A 459 3.42 32.57 8.39
C GLY A 459 2.45 31.83 9.33
N VAL A 460 1.64 30.89 8.83
CA VAL A 460 0.71 30.08 9.62
C VAL A 460 1.39 28.77 10.02
N SER A 461 1.26 28.37 11.29
CA SER A 461 1.70 27.05 11.76
C SER A 461 0.69 25.99 11.36
N TYR A 462 1.15 24.97 10.65
CA TYR A 462 0.35 23.81 10.27
C TYR A 462 0.73 22.61 11.12
N GLU A 463 -0.25 21.78 11.42
CA GLU A 463 -0.07 20.42 11.90
C GLU A 463 -0.43 19.46 10.77
N TYR A 464 0.34 18.38 10.64
CA TYR A 464 0.11 17.38 9.61
C TYR A 464 0.49 15.98 10.09
N TYR A 465 -0.19 14.98 9.54
CA TYR A 465 0.10 13.57 9.74
C TYR A 465 -0.09 12.82 8.43
N PHE A 466 0.45 11.61 8.36
CA PHE A 466 0.31 10.73 7.23
C PHE A 466 -0.72 9.66 7.54
N GLU A 467 -1.60 9.40 6.59
CA GLU A 467 -2.62 8.36 6.67
C GLU A 467 -2.42 7.39 5.51
N VAL A 468 -2.20 6.12 5.83
CA VAL A 468 -2.02 5.04 4.87
C VAL A 468 -3.24 4.13 4.90
N PHE A 469 -3.63 3.62 3.74
CA PHE A 469 -4.77 2.73 3.54
C PHE A 469 -4.28 1.39 2.98
N ASP A 470 -4.82 0.30 3.51
CA ASP A 470 -4.64 -1.06 2.97
C ASP A 470 -5.44 -1.24 1.67
N ASN A 471 -5.38 -2.43 1.09
CA ASN A 471 -6.17 -2.83 -0.07
C ASN A 471 -7.41 -3.67 0.28
N ASP A 472 -7.84 -3.69 1.55
CA ASP A 472 -8.97 -4.49 2.05
C ASP A 472 -10.30 -3.95 1.51
N GLY A 473 -10.75 -4.54 0.39
CA GLY A 473 -12.04 -4.21 -0.21
C GLY A 473 -13.26 -4.72 0.57
N VAL A 474 -13.08 -5.63 1.53
CA VAL A 474 -14.19 -6.20 2.33
C VAL A 474 -14.62 -5.24 3.44
N HIS A 475 -13.67 -4.49 4.01
CA HIS A 475 -13.92 -3.55 5.12
C HIS A 475 -13.84 -2.06 4.73
N ASN A 476 -13.99 -1.70 3.45
CA ASN A 476 -13.87 -0.33 2.94
C ASN A 476 -12.51 0.34 3.25
N PHE A 477 -11.41 -0.39 3.06
CA PHE A 477 -10.03 0.02 3.25
C PHE A 477 -9.71 0.54 4.66
N LYS A 478 -9.04 -0.28 5.48
CA LYS A 478 -8.65 0.16 6.82
C LYS A 478 -7.48 1.14 6.71
N SER A 479 -7.39 2.06 7.68
CA SER A 479 -6.36 3.08 7.69
C SER A 479 -5.61 3.17 9.02
N SER A 480 -4.35 3.59 8.92
CA SER A 480 -3.48 3.89 10.06
C SER A 480 -2.84 5.26 9.90
N LYS A 481 -2.60 5.93 11.02
CA LYS A 481 -2.09 7.30 11.08
C LYS A 481 -0.72 7.36 11.74
N SER A 482 0.15 8.23 11.22
CA SER A 482 1.41 8.56 11.88
C SER A 482 1.20 9.47 13.10
N SER A 483 2.28 9.74 13.81
CA SER A 483 2.35 10.88 14.73
C SER A 483 2.07 12.20 14.01
N VAL A 484 1.60 13.19 14.78
CA VAL A 484 1.35 14.55 14.27
C VAL A 484 2.65 15.35 14.31
N PHE A 485 3.01 15.92 13.17
CA PHE A 485 4.14 16.82 13.00
C PHE A 485 3.64 18.25 12.89
N SER A 486 4.46 19.22 13.31
CA SER A 486 4.17 20.64 13.14
C SER A 486 5.26 21.31 12.33
N ASN A 487 4.85 22.15 11.38
CA ASN A 487 5.77 22.97 10.60
C ASN A 487 5.11 24.33 10.29
N ARG A 488 5.93 25.37 10.24
CA ARG A 488 5.53 26.73 9.90
C ARG A 488 6.43 27.22 8.79
N VAL A 489 5.84 27.51 7.63
CA VAL A 489 6.58 28.12 6.53
C VAL A 489 6.74 29.60 6.83
N ALA A 490 7.98 30.06 7.04
CA ALA A 490 8.26 31.47 7.28
C ALA A 490 7.76 32.34 6.11
N THR A 491 7.31 33.55 6.42
CA THR A 491 6.96 34.53 5.38
C THR A 491 8.21 35.01 4.64
N ASP A 492 8.03 35.58 3.45
CA ASP A 492 9.17 36.14 2.69
C ASP A 492 9.84 37.30 3.46
N GLU A 493 9.10 37.97 4.34
CA GLU A 493 9.63 39.02 5.23
C GLU A 493 10.40 38.43 6.41
N GLU A 494 9.87 37.39 7.07
CA GLU A 494 10.57 36.69 8.15
C GLU A 494 11.88 36.03 7.66
N GLN A 495 11.88 35.48 6.44
CA GLN A 495 13.10 34.95 5.83
C GLN A 495 14.14 36.04 5.60
N LYS A 496 13.74 37.21 5.09
CA LYS A 496 14.63 38.36 4.93
C LYS A 496 15.19 38.83 6.28
N ASP A 497 14.33 38.97 7.29
CA ASP A 497 14.73 39.38 8.64
C ASP A 497 15.73 38.36 9.25
N GLN A 498 15.48 37.06 9.09
CA GLN A 498 16.40 36.00 9.51
C GLN A 498 17.74 36.07 8.79
N PHE A 499 17.75 36.32 7.47
CA PHE A 499 19.00 36.48 6.72
C PHE A 499 19.78 37.72 7.17
N LEU A 500 19.10 38.85 7.43
CA LEU A 500 19.73 40.05 7.99
C LEU A 500 20.36 39.78 9.35
N GLN A 501 19.63 39.08 10.24
CA GLN A 501 20.10 38.77 11.58
C GLN A 501 21.30 37.81 11.55
N GLN A 502 21.20 36.70 10.81
CA GLN A 502 22.30 35.75 10.63
C GLN A 502 23.55 36.45 10.09
N GLN A 503 23.37 37.43 9.19
CA GLN A 503 24.48 38.21 8.69
C GLN A 503 25.09 39.13 9.73
N ASN A 504 24.29 39.83 10.52
CA ASN A 504 24.81 40.64 11.61
C ASN A 504 25.64 39.78 12.59
N ASP A 505 25.18 38.56 12.90
CA ASP A 505 25.92 37.64 13.76
C ASP A 505 27.23 37.16 13.13
N ASN A 506 27.22 36.81 11.83
CA ASN A 506 28.43 36.44 11.09
C ASN A 506 29.45 37.59 11.05
N ILE A 507 28.98 38.82 10.81
CA ILE A 507 29.78 40.04 10.79
C ILE A 507 30.45 40.27 12.16
N LYS A 508 29.69 40.18 13.26
CA LYS A 508 30.22 40.30 14.63
C LYS A 508 31.24 39.20 14.94
N GLY A 509 30.98 37.97 14.49
CA GLY A 509 31.90 36.85 14.58
C GLY A 509 33.24 37.14 13.90
N LEU A 510 33.20 37.61 12.65
CA LEU A 510 34.40 38.01 11.92
C LEU A 510 35.10 39.22 12.55
N GLU A 511 34.37 40.23 13.03
CA GLU A 511 34.97 41.39 13.69
C GLU A 511 35.75 40.98 14.96
N ASN A 512 35.18 40.09 15.78
CA ASN A 512 35.87 39.53 16.94
C ASN A 512 37.10 38.70 16.52
N SER A 513 36.97 37.95 15.42
CA SER A 513 38.08 37.20 14.82
C SER A 513 39.24 38.12 14.42
N LEU A 514 38.94 39.24 13.77
CA LEU A 514 39.92 40.26 13.36
C LEU A 514 40.55 40.99 14.55
N LYS A 515 39.80 41.24 15.64
CA LYS A 515 40.36 41.78 16.89
C LYS A 515 41.38 40.83 17.50
N ASN A 516 41.11 39.52 17.47
CA ASN A 516 42.04 38.51 17.95
C ASN A 516 43.27 38.39 17.05
N GLN A 517 43.10 38.44 15.72
CA GLN A 517 44.22 38.44 14.79
C GLN A 517 45.15 39.64 15.00
N ASN A 518 44.61 40.84 15.23
CA ASN A 518 45.43 42.02 15.57
C ASN A 518 46.28 41.82 16.84
N LYS A 519 45.72 41.16 17.87
CA LYS A 519 46.48 40.81 19.08
C LYS A 519 47.61 39.82 18.76
N GLN A 520 47.33 38.78 17.96
CA GLN A 520 48.33 37.80 17.53
C GLN A 520 49.47 38.46 16.73
N ILE A 521 49.17 39.39 15.84
CA ILE A 521 50.18 40.18 15.10
C ILE A 521 51.04 41.01 16.07
N SER A 522 50.45 41.60 17.12
CA SER A 522 51.21 42.35 18.14
C SER A 522 52.13 41.44 18.97
N ASP A 523 51.70 40.21 19.26
CA ASP A 523 52.54 39.24 19.96
C ASP A 523 53.66 38.70 19.06
N LEU A 524 53.42 38.58 17.76
CA LEU A 524 54.45 38.28 16.75
C LEU A 524 55.56 39.33 16.75
N ASP A 525 55.24 40.62 16.94
CA ASP A 525 56.25 41.69 17.04
C ASP A 525 57.19 41.50 18.22
N LYS A 526 56.68 41.01 19.35
CA LYS A 526 57.51 40.70 20.53
C LYS A 526 58.43 39.51 20.24
N LEU A 527 57.88 38.47 19.60
CA LEU A 527 58.62 37.28 19.21
C LEU A 527 59.75 37.63 18.21
N GLN A 528 59.48 38.49 17.24
CA GLN A 528 60.49 38.97 16.30
C GLN A 528 61.59 39.79 16.97
N LYS A 529 61.25 40.67 17.92
CA LYS A 529 62.26 41.45 18.67
C LYS A 529 63.17 40.55 19.50
N SER A 530 62.60 39.61 20.24
CA SER A 530 63.35 38.61 21.00
C SER A 530 64.28 37.78 20.09
N GLY A 531 63.80 37.42 18.90
CA GLY A 531 64.60 36.69 17.90
C GLY A 531 65.70 37.51 17.22
N LYS A 532 65.61 38.84 17.19
CA LYS A 532 66.68 39.72 16.68
C LYS A 532 67.76 39.99 17.74
N GLU A 533 67.43 39.86 19.03
CA GLU A 533 68.38 40.02 20.14
C GLU A 533 69.23 38.77 20.39
N LYS A 534 68.78 37.60 19.91
CA LYS A 534 69.43 36.30 20.11
C LYS A 534 69.96 35.73 18.79
N ASP A 535 71.19 35.20 18.79
CA ASP A 535 71.78 34.54 17.60
C ASP A 535 71.06 33.22 17.22
N LYS A 536 70.40 32.55 18.19
CA LYS A 536 69.58 31.36 17.95
C LYS A 536 68.34 31.28 18.85
N PHE A 537 67.22 30.84 18.29
CA PHE A 537 66.05 30.45 19.09
C PHE A 537 66.33 29.18 19.89
N GLU A 538 65.98 29.19 21.18
CA GLU A 538 66.01 28.00 22.03
C GLU A 538 64.67 27.25 21.89
N PHE A 539 64.58 26.05 22.49
CA PHE A 539 63.36 25.23 22.45
C PHE A 539 62.11 25.98 22.91
N LYS A 540 62.27 26.91 23.86
CA LYS A 540 61.17 27.75 24.34
C LYS A 540 60.62 28.66 23.24
N GLU A 541 61.47 29.39 22.52
CA GLU A 541 61.01 30.27 21.43
C GLU A 541 60.47 29.45 20.24
N GLN A 542 61.04 28.28 19.95
CA GLN A 542 60.48 27.36 18.95
C GLN A 542 59.06 26.92 19.31
N GLN A 543 58.80 26.65 20.59
CA GLN A 543 57.47 26.34 21.08
C GLN A 543 56.54 27.56 20.97
N GLU A 544 57.02 28.77 21.27
CA GLU A 544 56.24 30.01 21.09
C GLU A 544 55.85 30.24 19.62
N VAL A 545 56.74 29.96 18.66
CA VAL A 545 56.45 30.00 17.22
C VAL A 545 55.41 28.94 16.83
N ASN A 546 55.55 27.71 17.30
CA ASN A 546 54.60 26.63 17.02
C ASN A 546 53.21 26.92 17.59
N ASP A 547 53.16 27.45 18.81
CA ASP A 547 51.92 27.86 19.46
C ASP A 547 51.27 29.05 18.73
N PHE A 548 52.07 30.01 18.24
CA PHE A 548 51.60 31.08 17.37
C PHE A 548 50.99 30.52 16.08
N ILE A 549 51.69 29.63 15.37
CA ILE A 549 51.22 29.02 14.11
C ILE A 549 49.90 28.26 14.36
N LYS A 550 49.82 27.47 15.43
CA LYS A 550 48.60 26.71 15.77
C LYS A 550 47.42 27.64 16.04
N ARG A 551 47.61 28.69 16.84
CA ARG A 551 46.56 29.68 17.13
C ARG A 551 46.15 30.45 15.88
N GLN A 552 47.10 30.78 15.01
CA GLN A 552 46.84 31.48 13.77
C GLN A 552 46.04 30.63 12.78
N LYS A 553 46.37 29.34 12.61
CA LYS A 553 45.58 28.42 11.77
C LYS A 553 44.12 28.31 12.22
N GLN A 554 43.90 28.18 13.54
CA GLN A 554 42.55 28.17 14.10
C GLN A 554 41.80 29.48 13.83
N GLN A 555 42.50 30.62 13.90
CA GLN A 555 41.93 31.93 13.58
C GLN A 555 41.56 32.03 12.10
N ASP A 556 42.43 31.58 11.20
CA ASP A 556 42.23 31.58 9.74
C ASP A 556 41.02 30.72 9.34
N ASP A 557 40.89 29.52 9.93
CA ASP A 557 39.73 28.65 9.70
C ASP A 557 38.42 29.30 10.15
N LEU A 558 38.41 29.96 11.32
CA LEU A 558 37.24 30.70 11.80
C LEU A 558 36.89 31.86 10.85
N MET A 559 37.88 32.63 10.41
CA MET A 559 37.67 33.72 9.45
C MET A 559 37.09 33.21 8.13
N LYS A 560 37.63 32.10 7.61
CA LYS A 560 37.13 31.46 6.40
C LYS A 560 35.67 31.05 6.55
N GLN A 561 35.31 30.38 7.65
CA GLN A 561 33.92 29.99 7.91
C GLN A 561 32.97 31.18 7.98
N PHE A 562 33.37 32.29 8.61
CA PHE A 562 32.54 33.49 8.65
C PHE A 562 32.44 34.18 7.28
N ALA A 563 33.52 34.21 6.50
CA ALA A 563 33.52 34.74 5.13
C ALA A 563 32.61 33.90 4.22
N ASP A 564 32.74 32.58 4.23
CA ASP A 564 31.88 31.65 3.47
C ASP A 564 30.40 31.84 3.83
N LYS A 565 30.06 31.86 5.13
CA LYS A 565 28.69 32.12 5.59
C LYS A 565 28.18 33.49 5.16
N MET A 566 29.04 34.51 5.14
CA MET A 566 28.68 35.84 4.65
C MET A 566 28.38 35.83 3.16
N LYS A 567 29.19 35.14 2.36
CA LYS A 567 28.99 34.96 0.92
C LYS A 567 27.71 34.20 0.62
N ASP A 568 27.44 33.12 1.33
CA ASP A 568 26.23 32.32 1.15
C ASP A 568 24.96 33.12 1.46
N ASN A 569 24.97 33.89 2.55
CA ASN A 569 23.84 34.72 2.89
C ASN A 569 23.66 35.90 1.92
N LEU A 570 24.73 36.51 1.41
CA LEU A 570 24.66 37.48 0.32
C LEU A 570 24.00 36.88 -0.93
N ASN A 571 24.31 35.62 -1.28
CA ASN A 571 23.70 34.92 -2.41
C ASN A 571 22.20 34.67 -2.21
N LYS A 572 21.76 34.43 -0.97
CA LYS A 572 20.34 34.21 -0.63
C LYS A 572 19.47 35.47 -0.77
N PHE A 573 20.05 36.67 -0.73
CA PHE A 573 19.35 37.91 -1.07
C PHE A 573 19.07 37.97 -2.58
N LYS A 574 17.82 37.66 -2.98
CA LYS A 574 17.35 37.83 -4.36
C LYS A 574 16.96 39.30 -4.59
N SER A 575 17.80 40.06 -5.30
CA SER A 575 17.42 41.35 -5.88
C SER A 575 16.73 41.13 -7.23
N LYS A 576 15.75 41.98 -7.57
CA LYS A 576 15.11 41.98 -8.90
C LYS A 576 16.01 42.61 -9.98
N GLU A 577 17.06 43.30 -9.59
CA GLU A 577 18.02 44.01 -10.44
C GLU A 577 19.47 43.66 -10.08
N LYS A 578 20.39 43.96 -10.98
CA LYS A 578 21.83 43.71 -10.84
C LYS A 578 22.42 44.71 -9.83
N ASP A 579 22.66 44.25 -8.61
CA ASP A 579 23.20 45.07 -7.52
C ASP A 579 24.74 45.11 -7.62
N GLU A 580 25.30 46.22 -8.13
CA GLU A 580 26.75 46.39 -8.30
C GLU A 580 27.52 46.24 -6.99
N LEU A 581 26.92 46.66 -5.87
CA LEU A 581 27.52 46.64 -4.54
C LEU A 581 27.62 45.20 -4.03
N LYS A 582 26.57 44.39 -4.23
CA LYS A 582 26.57 42.95 -3.95
C LYS A 582 27.66 42.22 -4.75
N GLU A 583 27.78 42.48 -6.05
CA GLU A 583 28.80 41.84 -6.90
C GLU A 583 30.22 42.22 -6.45
N ALA A 584 30.45 43.48 -6.08
CA ALA A 584 31.73 43.94 -5.56
C ALA A 584 32.08 43.28 -4.21
N LEU A 585 31.11 43.15 -3.29
CA LEU A 585 31.28 42.44 -2.02
C LEU A 585 31.60 40.96 -2.23
N GLN A 586 30.92 40.31 -3.18
CA GLN A 586 31.14 38.90 -3.50
C GLN A 586 32.55 38.65 -4.05
N LYS A 587 33.01 39.48 -4.98
CA LYS A 587 34.39 39.41 -5.49
C LYS A 587 35.42 39.62 -4.37
N ARG A 588 35.15 40.50 -3.41
CA ARG A 588 36.04 40.73 -2.27
C ARG A 588 36.07 39.54 -1.31
N LEU A 589 34.93 38.89 -1.06
CA LEU A 589 34.88 37.65 -0.28
C LEU A 589 35.70 36.54 -0.96
N ASP A 590 35.55 36.37 -2.28
CA ASP A 590 36.33 35.38 -3.05
C ASP A 590 37.85 35.64 -2.99
N ASN A 591 38.25 36.91 -3.00
CA ASN A 591 39.67 37.28 -2.88
C ASN A 591 40.18 37.09 -1.45
N ALA A 592 39.36 37.36 -0.43
CA ALA A 592 39.71 37.09 0.96
C ALA A 592 40.00 35.60 1.20
N ASP A 593 39.24 34.70 0.56
CA ASP A 593 39.49 33.25 0.62
C ASP A 593 40.85 32.88 0.02
N LYS A 594 41.20 33.47 -1.13
CA LYS A 594 42.52 33.26 -1.76
C LYS A 594 43.67 33.76 -0.89
N ASP A 595 43.47 34.88 -0.20
CA ASP A 595 44.49 35.43 0.71
C ASP A 595 44.66 34.58 1.97
N LEU A 596 43.57 34.03 2.51
CA LEU A 596 43.60 33.04 3.58
C LEU A 596 44.41 31.80 3.16
N GLU A 597 44.20 31.29 1.94
CA GLU A 597 44.98 30.14 1.41
C GLU A 597 46.48 30.45 1.25
N LYS A 598 46.83 31.65 0.79
CA LYS A 598 48.24 32.09 0.71
C LYS A 598 48.88 32.16 2.09
N ASN A 599 48.16 32.65 3.10
CA ASN A 599 48.65 32.71 4.48
C ASN A 599 48.80 31.32 5.09
N GLN A 600 47.91 30.39 4.78
CA GLN A 600 48.03 28.99 5.21
C GLN A 600 49.32 28.35 4.69
N LYS A 601 49.68 28.58 3.42
CA LYS A 601 50.96 28.14 2.85
C LYS A 601 52.16 28.76 3.56
N LEU A 602 52.11 30.05 3.88
CA LEU A 602 53.17 30.71 4.64
C LEU A 602 53.31 30.16 6.07
N LEU A 603 52.20 29.79 6.71
CA LEU A 603 52.24 29.15 8.03
C LEU A 603 52.87 27.76 7.98
N ASP A 604 52.64 27.00 6.89
CA ASP A 604 53.30 25.72 6.67
C ASP A 604 54.80 25.90 6.43
N GLU A 605 55.21 26.87 5.61
CA GLU A 605 56.62 27.23 5.42
C GLU A 605 57.28 27.67 6.73
N LEU A 606 56.59 28.48 7.55
CA LEU A 606 57.10 28.91 8.86
C LEU A 606 57.30 27.74 9.81
N LYS A 607 56.38 26.77 9.82
CA LYS A 607 56.51 25.56 10.62
C LYS A 607 57.74 24.76 10.20
N ASP A 608 57.89 24.53 8.90
CA ASP A 608 59.04 23.84 8.31
C ASP A 608 60.38 24.51 8.64
N LEU A 609 60.43 25.84 8.60
CA LEU A 609 61.64 26.61 8.92
C LEU A 609 61.96 26.62 10.42
N ASN A 610 60.93 26.62 11.27
CA ASN A 610 61.06 26.49 12.72
C ASN A 610 61.62 25.11 13.10
N ASP A 611 61.10 24.04 12.49
CA ASP A 611 61.55 22.66 12.70
C ASP A 611 62.99 22.43 12.19
N LYS A 612 63.39 23.12 11.11
CA LYS A 612 64.74 23.04 10.51
C LYS A 612 65.77 24.00 11.13
N ILE A 613 65.39 24.81 12.13
CA ILE A 613 66.26 25.78 12.84
C ILE A 613 66.97 26.76 11.89
N LYS A 614 66.27 27.22 10.85
CA LYS A 614 66.82 28.20 9.90
C LYS A 614 66.46 29.63 10.32
N ASN A 615 67.14 30.18 11.32
CA ASN A 615 66.73 31.43 11.99
C ASN A 615 66.64 32.66 11.08
N GLU A 616 67.60 32.88 10.17
CA GLU A 616 67.55 34.03 9.25
C GLU A 616 66.38 33.95 8.25
N GLU A 617 66.19 32.78 7.62
CA GLU A 617 65.05 32.54 6.71
C GLU A 617 63.71 32.62 7.49
N LEU A 618 63.67 32.09 8.72
CA LEU A 618 62.49 32.12 9.58
C LEU A 618 62.11 33.56 9.94
N LEU A 619 63.05 34.39 10.41
CA LEU A 619 62.78 35.80 10.75
C LEU A 619 62.31 36.60 9.53
N SER A 620 62.92 36.38 8.36
CA SER A 620 62.51 37.00 7.10
C SER A 620 61.08 36.59 6.70
N LYS A 621 60.74 35.31 6.84
CA LYS A 621 59.39 34.79 6.54
C LYS A 621 58.36 35.23 7.58
N LEU A 622 58.73 35.38 8.85
CA LEU A 622 57.86 35.95 9.88
C LEU A 622 57.54 37.42 9.56
N ASP A 623 58.51 38.20 9.09
CA ASP A 623 58.30 39.58 8.62
C ASP A 623 57.33 39.63 7.44
N LYS A 624 57.49 38.72 6.46
CA LYS A 624 56.59 38.62 5.31
C LYS A 624 55.18 38.19 5.72
N PHE A 625 55.06 37.21 6.62
CA PHE A 625 53.79 36.76 7.17
C PHE A 625 53.07 37.89 7.90
N LYS A 626 53.79 38.62 8.76
CA LYS A 626 53.28 39.78 9.48
C LYS A 626 52.68 40.83 8.54
N GLN A 627 53.40 41.17 7.47
CA GLN A 627 52.95 42.15 6.49
C GLN A 627 51.68 41.64 5.77
N ASN A 628 51.69 40.40 5.29
CA ASN A 628 50.54 39.81 4.62
C ASN A 628 49.31 39.73 5.54
N SER A 629 49.50 39.33 6.79
CA SER A 629 48.45 39.25 7.81
C SER A 629 47.88 40.65 8.13
N LYS A 630 48.72 41.70 8.22
CA LYS A 630 48.25 43.09 8.38
C LYS A 630 47.40 43.56 7.20
N ASN A 631 47.83 43.29 5.97
CA ASN A 631 47.07 43.65 4.76
C ASN A 631 45.73 42.91 4.73
N GLN A 632 45.74 41.62 5.05
CA GLN A 632 44.53 40.80 5.11
C GLN A 632 43.55 41.31 6.17
N VAL A 633 44.03 41.64 7.38
CA VAL A 633 43.19 42.23 8.44
C VAL A 633 42.54 43.51 7.95
N LYS A 634 43.30 44.41 7.30
CA LYS A 634 42.75 45.65 6.73
C LYS A 634 41.68 45.35 5.68
N ASN A 635 41.94 44.43 4.74
CA ASN A 635 40.98 44.03 3.70
C ASN A 635 39.68 43.45 4.29
N LEU A 636 39.81 42.56 5.28
CA LEU A 636 38.67 41.96 5.97
C LEU A 636 37.92 42.99 6.83
N GLN A 637 38.61 43.95 7.45
CA GLN A 637 37.96 45.06 8.16
C GLN A 637 37.16 45.96 7.22
N GLN A 638 37.71 46.30 6.05
CA GLN A 638 36.98 47.02 5.01
C GLN A 638 35.74 46.24 4.59
N LEU A 639 35.90 44.93 4.33
CA LEU A 639 34.81 44.06 3.93
C LEU A 639 33.71 43.99 4.98
N VAL A 640 34.07 43.83 6.26
CA VAL A 640 33.12 43.85 7.40
C VAL A 640 32.33 45.15 7.42
N GLU A 641 32.99 46.31 7.30
CA GLU A 641 32.31 47.60 7.34
C GLU A 641 31.43 47.86 6.10
N LEU A 642 31.92 47.55 4.90
CA LEU A 642 31.14 47.66 3.66
C LEU A 642 29.92 46.74 3.70
N THR A 643 30.09 45.55 4.26
CA THR A 643 29.00 44.57 4.43
C THR A 643 27.99 45.06 5.47
N LYS A 644 28.42 45.61 6.61
CA LYS A 644 27.53 46.26 7.58
C LYS A 644 26.74 47.40 6.94
N LYS A 645 27.42 48.29 6.22
CA LYS A 645 26.78 49.41 5.51
C LYS A 645 25.72 48.91 4.53
N TYR A 646 26.05 47.92 3.71
CA TYR A 646 25.10 47.29 2.79
C TYR A 646 23.88 46.72 3.51
N TYR A 647 24.05 46.10 4.69
CA TYR A 647 22.91 45.60 5.47
C TYR A 647 22.07 46.69 6.11
N VAL A 648 22.68 47.78 6.59
CA VAL A 648 21.95 48.96 7.07
C VAL A 648 21.11 49.56 5.95
N ASP A 649 21.68 49.69 4.75
CA ASP A 649 20.97 50.15 3.55
C ASP A 649 19.80 49.22 3.18
N LYS A 650 20.04 47.90 3.06
CA LYS A 650 18.97 46.93 2.77
C LYS A 650 17.90 46.85 3.86
N LYS A 651 18.25 47.06 5.12
CA LYS A 651 17.29 47.15 6.22
C LYS A 651 16.44 48.41 6.11
N ALA A 652 17.02 49.55 5.74
CA ALA A 652 16.28 50.77 5.47
C ALA A 652 15.32 50.61 4.27
N GLU A 653 15.78 50.06 3.14
CA GLU A 653 14.93 49.71 2.00
C GLU A 653 13.76 48.79 2.41
N GLN A 654 14.05 47.76 3.24
CA GLN A 654 13.03 46.84 3.72
C GLN A 654 12.01 47.52 4.63
N ILE A 655 12.43 48.42 5.52
CA ILE A 655 11.52 49.20 6.37
C ILE A 655 10.66 50.13 5.50
N ALA A 656 11.23 50.76 4.47
CA ALA A 656 10.48 51.56 3.52
C ALA A 656 9.40 50.74 2.78
N ASP A 657 9.72 49.52 2.34
CA ASP A 657 8.75 48.58 1.72
C ASP A 657 7.69 48.10 2.73
N LYS A 658 8.08 47.77 3.97
CA LYS A 658 7.14 47.40 5.06
C LYS A 658 6.16 48.55 5.32
N LEU A 659 6.64 49.80 5.39
CA LEU A 659 5.82 51.00 5.57
C LEU A 659 4.86 51.24 4.40
N ASP A 660 5.30 51.09 3.14
CA ASP A 660 4.42 51.26 1.98
C ASP A 660 3.35 50.16 1.91
N LYS A 661 3.70 48.90 2.16
CA LYS A 661 2.72 47.80 2.24
C LYS A 661 1.73 47.99 3.38
N LEU A 662 2.21 48.41 4.57
CA LEU A 662 1.33 48.65 5.71
C LEU A 662 0.40 49.83 5.45
N SER A 663 0.91 50.89 4.81
CA SER A 663 0.10 52.00 4.31
C SER A 663 -1.01 51.52 3.39
N GLN A 664 -0.69 50.70 2.38
CA GLN A 664 -1.68 50.15 1.45
C GLN A 664 -2.73 49.28 2.17
N LYS A 665 -2.31 48.42 3.10
CA LYS A 665 -3.22 47.60 3.92
C LYS A 665 -4.15 48.46 4.77
N GLN A 666 -3.62 49.51 5.41
CA GLN A 666 -4.38 50.44 6.23
C GLN A 666 -5.40 51.24 5.40
N ASP A 667 -5.01 51.69 4.20
CA ASP A 667 -5.91 52.39 3.28
C ASP A 667 -7.02 51.47 2.78
N GLN A 668 -6.69 50.23 2.39
CA GLN A 668 -7.67 49.20 1.99
C GLN A 668 -8.65 48.84 3.11
N LEU A 669 -8.17 48.67 4.34
CA LEU A 669 -9.03 48.41 5.51
C LEU A 669 -10.02 49.56 5.75
N SER A 670 -9.57 50.80 5.55
CA SER A 670 -10.41 51.99 5.71
C SER A 670 -11.54 52.11 4.68
N ASP A 671 -11.34 51.55 3.49
CA ASP A 671 -12.31 51.59 2.40
C ASP A 671 -13.29 50.39 2.40
N ASN A 672 -12.93 49.27 3.02
CA ASN A 672 -13.78 48.08 3.09
C ASN A 672 -14.62 48.02 4.39
N VAL A 673 -15.81 48.62 4.37
CA VAL A 673 -16.73 48.75 5.53
C VAL A 673 -17.09 47.41 6.20
N LYS A 674 -17.15 46.32 5.43
CA LYS A 674 -17.45 44.97 5.95
C LYS A 674 -16.28 44.34 6.70
N GLU A 675 -15.06 44.63 6.28
CA GLU A 675 -13.85 44.07 6.86
C GLU A 675 -13.22 44.96 7.93
N ASN A 676 -13.61 46.23 8.00
CA ASN A 676 -13.10 47.18 9.00
C ASN A 676 -13.57 46.80 10.42
N SER A 677 -12.77 45.98 11.10
CA SER A 677 -12.99 45.48 12.45
C SER A 677 -11.81 45.82 13.37
N LEU A 678 -12.08 45.83 14.68
CA LEU A 678 -11.05 46.09 15.70
C LEU A 678 -9.90 45.07 15.62
N ASP A 679 -10.20 43.80 15.39
CA ASP A 679 -9.18 42.74 15.32
C ASP A 679 -8.18 42.98 14.19
N LYS A 680 -8.66 43.31 12.99
CA LYS A 680 -7.79 43.62 11.84
C LYS A 680 -7.01 44.93 12.04
N GLN A 681 -7.61 45.93 12.69
CA GLN A 681 -6.89 47.15 13.02
C GLN A 681 -5.75 46.88 14.03
N ASN A 682 -6.00 46.04 15.04
CA ASN A 682 -4.98 45.66 16.02
C ASN A 682 -3.83 44.86 15.38
N GLU A 683 -4.07 44.10 14.31
CA GLU A 683 -3.00 43.46 13.52
C GLU A 683 -2.12 44.50 12.83
N ILE A 684 -2.70 45.58 12.29
CA ILE A 684 -1.92 46.68 11.69
C ILE A 684 -1.12 47.43 12.75
N ASN A 685 -1.72 47.70 13.92
CA ASN A 685 -1.01 48.34 15.03
C ASN A 685 0.21 47.51 15.45
N LYS A 686 0.05 46.20 15.64
CA LYS A 686 1.16 45.29 15.96
C LYS A 686 2.22 45.25 14.86
N ALA A 687 1.82 45.34 13.59
CA ALA A 687 2.77 45.39 12.48
C ALA A 687 3.55 46.72 12.48
N PHE A 688 2.91 47.84 12.85
CA PHE A 688 3.59 49.12 13.02
C PHE A 688 4.53 49.14 14.23
N ASP A 689 4.12 48.57 15.38
CA ASP A 689 4.97 48.43 16.57
C ASP A 689 6.29 47.71 16.21
N LYS A 690 6.22 46.63 15.41
CA LYS A 690 7.40 45.94 14.88
C LYS A 690 8.25 46.81 13.97
N ILE A 691 7.64 47.65 13.12
CA ILE A 691 8.39 48.61 12.30
C ILE A 691 9.10 49.64 13.18
N GLN A 692 8.52 50.06 14.31
CA GLN A 692 9.19 50.96 15.26
C GLN A 692 10.39 50.28 15.93
N GLU A 693 10.30 49.00 16.27
CA GLU A 693 11.44 48.21 16.73
C GLU A 693 12.51 48.10 15.64
N ASP A 694 12.14 47.75 14.40
CA ASP A 694 13.06 47.69 13.26
C ASP A 694 13.76 49.03 13.02
N LEU A 695 13.06 50.16 13.16
CA LEU A 695 13.61 51.52 13.05
C LEU A 695 14.60 51.83 14.18
N LYS A 696 14.32 51.41 15.42
CA LYS A 696 15.26 51.57 16.54
C LYS A 696 16.52 50.76 16.31
N ASP A 697 16.38 49.52 15.84
CA ASP A 697 17.51 48.66 15.53
C ASP A 697 18.31 49.21 14.34
N LEU A 698 17.65 49.71 13.29
CA LEU A 698 18.31 50.38 12.17
C LEU A 698 19.15 51.58 12.66
N LYS A 699 18.59 52.43 13.54
CA LYS A 699 19.32 53.56 14.13
C LYS A 699 20.52 53.10 14.96
N LYS A 700 20.40 51.98 15.68
CA LYS A 700 21.50 51.40 16.44
C LYS A 700 22.59 50.87 15.51
N ASP A 701 22.22 50.04 14.54
CA ASP A 701 23.15 49.45 13.57
C ASP A 701 23.88 50.55 12.78
N ASN A 702 23.18 51.61 12.37
CA ASN A 702 23.77 52.76 11.68
C ASN A 702 24.78 53.53 12.56
N LYS A 703 24.52 53.64 13.88
CA LYS A 703 25.46 54.27 14.83
C LYS A 703 26.70 53.41 15.10
N GLU A 704 26.61 52.10 14.92
CA GLU A 704 27.75 51.18 15.05
C GLU A 704 28.68 51.21 13.82
N LEU A 705 28.26 51.82 12.70
CA LEU A 705 29.11 52.04 11.54
C LEU A 705 30.21 53.06 11.84
N LYS A 706 31.41 52.83 11.30
CA LYS A 706 32.51 53.84 11.38
C LYS A 706 32.17 55.14 10.65
N ALA A 707 31.37 55.05 9.60
CA ALA A 707 30.81 56.18 8.87
C ALA A 707 29.28 55.97 8.78
N PRO A 708 28.51 56.50 9.76
CA PRO A 708 27.06 56.42 9.74
C PRO A 708 26.47 57.04 8.48
N LEU A 709 25.43 56.42 7.94
CA LEU A 709 24.64 56.95 6.83
C LEU A 709 23.70 58.03 7.33
N ASP A 710 23.43 59.04 6.50
CA ASP A 710 22.40 60.04 6.80
C ASP A 710 21.03 59.44 6.50
N LEU A 711 20.50 58.72 7.48
CA LEU A 711 19.21 58.06 7.39
C LEU A 711 18.11 58.99 7.90
N PHE A 712 17.03 59.07 7.14
CA PHE A 712 15.83 59.81 7.53
C PHE A 712 15.29 59.38 8.90
N ASP A 713 15.28 60.32 9.86
CA ASP A 713 14.65 60.17 11.17
C ASP A 713 13.50 61.16 11.33
N ASP A 714 12.26 60.66 11.29
CA ASP A 714 11.04 61.46 11.46
C ASP A 714 10.20 60.90 12.60
N ALA A 715 10.73 61.07 13.81
CA ALA A 715 10.06 60.73 15.06
C ALA A 715 8.69 61.43 15.23
N VAL A 716 8.46 62.54 14.52
CA VAL A 716 7.17 63.25 14.53
C VAL A 716 6.13 62.44 13.74
N ASN A 717 6.44 62.05 12.50
CA ASN A 717 5.54 61.20 11.73
C ASN A 717 5.37 59.81 12.35
N GLU A 718 6.42 59.23 12.94
CA GLU A 718 6.33 57.96 13.66
C GLU A 718 5.29 58.03 14.80
N LYS A 719 5.36 59.07 15.64
CA LYS A 719 4.38 59.30 16.72
C LYS A 719 2.98 59.59 16.19
N ASN A 720 2.86 60.40 15.13
CA ASN A 720 1.57 60.71 14.53
C ASN A 720 0.88 59.46 13.98
N ILE A 721 1.64 58.54 13.38
CA ILE A 721 1.12 57.25 12.90
C ILE A 721 0.60 56.43 14.09
N ASP A 722 1.41 56.23 15.14
CA ASP A 722 1.01 55.49 16.34
C ASP A 722 -0.26 56.08 16.99
N ASP A 723 -0.30 57.40 17.16
CA ASP A 723 -1.45 58.11 17.72
C ASP A 723 -2.73 57.93 16.87
N ASP A 724 -2.63 58.04 15.55
CA ASP A 724 -3.78 57.87 14.65
C ASP A 724 -4.24 56.41 14.59
N LEU A 725 -3.32 55.44 14.65
CA LEU A 725 -3.62 54.01 14.75
C LEU A 725 -4.36 53.66 16.05
N LYS A 726 -3.88 54.17 17.20
CA LYS A 726 -4.55 54.00 18.51
C LYS A 726 -5.94 54.63 18.52
N LYS A 727 -6.07 55.87 18.04
CA LYS A 727 -7.37 56.55 17.91
C LYS A 727 -8.32 55.80 16.98
N ALA A 728 -7.82 55.19 15.90
CA ALA A 728 -8.64 54.36 15.02
C ALA A 728 -9.16 53.11 15.76
N SER A 729 -8.32 52.43 16.54
CA SER A 729 -8.75 51.31 17.40
C SER A 729 -9.79 51.73 18.44
N ASP A 730 -9.62 52.89 19.10
CA ASP A 730 -10.57 53.40 20.10
C ASP A 730 -11.94 53.72 19.49
N GLU A 731 -11.99 54.28 18.29
CA GLU A 731 -13.24 54.54 17.57
C GLU A 731 -13.90 53.24 17.09
N LEU A 732 -13.11 52.24 16.64
CA LEU A 732 -13.62 50.91 16.27
C LEU A 732 -14.13 50.11 17.48
N GLN A 733 -13.54 50.27 18.67
CA GLN A 733 -14.09 49.71 19.92
C GLN A 733 -15.48 50.26 20.25
N LYS A 734 -15.74 51.51 19.88
CA LYS A 734 -17.05 52.17 20.02
C LYS A 734 -18.00 51.89 18.84
N ASP A 735 -17.62 50.97 17.95
CA ASP A 735 -18.30 50.63 16.68
C ASP A 735 -18.48 51.84 15.73
N ASN A 736 -17.66 52.89 15.86
CA ASN A 736 -17.75 54.11 15.07
C ASN A 736 -16.81 54.07 13.85
N LYS A 737 -17.21 53.31 12.83
CA LYS A 737 -16.42 53.12 11.60
C LYS A 737 -16.20 54.40 10.79
N ASP A 738 -17.16 55.33 10.81
CA ASP A 738 -17.08 56.58 10.06
C ASP A 738 -16.03 57.54 10.65
N LYS A 739 -15.86 57.55 11.98
CA LYS A 739 -14.81 58.33 12.65
C LYS A 739 -13.44 57.64 12.64
N ALA A 740 -13.41 56.31 12.61
CA ALA A 740 -12.16 55.56 12.46
C ALA A 740 -11.53 55.80 11.07
N LYS A 741 -12.34 55.78 10.00
CA LYS A 741 -11.88 55.92 8.61
C LYS A 741 -10.90 57.09 8.34
N PRO A 742 -11.18 58.35 8.74
CA PRO A 742 -10.24 59.45 8.51
C PRO A 742 -8.91 59.28 9.26
N LYS A 743 -8.92 58.65 10.44
CA LYS A 743 -7.71 58.32 11.22
C LYS A 743 -6.88 57.26 10.51
N GLN A 744 -7.53 56.21 10.04
CA GLN A 744 -6.92 55.15 9.25
C GLN A 744 -6.26 55.71 7.97
N LYS A 745 -6.94 56.59 7.23
CA LYS A 745 -6.37 57.25 6.03
C LYS A 745 -5.21 58.18 6.34
N ASN A 746 -5.26 58.89 7.46
CA ASN A 746 -4.15 59.77 7.87
C ASN A 746 -2.90 58.95 8.24
N ALA A 747 -3.07 57.87 9.01
CA ALA A 747 -2.00 56.93 9.31
C ALA A 747 -1.40 56.34 8.02
N ALA A 748 -2.23 55.87 7.09
CA ALA A 748 -1.78 55.36 5.80
C ALA A 748 -0.96 56.40 5.01
N LYS A 749 -1.43 57.64 4.93
CA LYS A 749 -0.73 58.73 4.23
C LYS A 749 0.64 59.03 4.86
N ASN A 750 0.71 59.07 6.19
CA ASN A 750 1.95 59.31 6.93
C ASN A 750 2.95 58.17 6.75
N MET A 751 2.51 56.91 6.81
CA MET A 751 3.36 55.74 6.53
C MET A 751 3.95 55.79 5.10
N LYS A 752 3.12 56.14 4.10
CA LYS A 752 3.57 56.28 2.70
C LYS A 752 4.56 57.42 2.52
N SER A 753 4.33 58.55 3.19
CA SER A 753 5.25 59.68 3.21
C SER A 753 6.59 59.29 3.82
N MET A 754 6.58 58.58 4.95
CA MET A 754 7.79 58.09 5.63
C MET A 754 8.57 57.13 4.74
N SER A 755 7.89 56.17 4.09
CA SER A 755 8.49 55.27 3.10
C SER A 755 9.18 56.01 1.95
N LYS A 756 8.48 56.96 1.31
CA LYS A 756 9.04 57.74 0.20
C LYS A 756 10.23 58.59 0.61
N LYS A 757 10.16 59.26 1.77
CA LYS A 757 11.26 60.07 2.29
C LYS A 757 12.46 59.22 2.66
N MET A 758 12.24 58.02 3.20
CA MET A 758 13.32 57.07 3.48
C MET A 758 14.03 56.65 2.19
N ALA A 759 13.29 56.29 1.14
CA ALA A 759 13.89 55.97 -0.17
C ALA A 759 14.67 57.15 -0.77
N GLN A 760 14.11 58.37 -0.69
CA GLN A 760 14.79 59.59 -1.17
C GLN A 760 16.05 59.93 -0.37
N SER A 761 16.04 59.68 0.95
CA SER A 761 17.19 59.89 1.84
C SER A 761 18.35 58.97 1.47
N LEU A 762 18.07 57.71 1.14
CA LEU A 762 19.09 56.76 0.70
C LEU A 762 19.76 57.23 -0.60
N GLU A 763 18.96 57.58 -1.62
CA GLU A 763 19.48 58.07 -2.90
C GLU A 763 20.28 59.39 -2.74
N SER A 764 19.80 60.30 -1.90
CA SER A 764 20.49 61.57 -1.64
C SER A 764 21.81 61.35 -0.88
N SER A 765 21.81 60.45 0.10
CA SER A 765 23.00 60.11 0.89
C SER A 765 24.08 59.47 0.01
N GLU A 766 23.71 58.64 -0.96
CA GLU A 766 24.67 58.08 -1.93
C GLU A 766 25.34 59.16 -2.79
N ILE A 767 24.58 60.15 -3.26
CA ILE A 767 25.11 61.26 -4.07
C ILE A 767 26.06 62.14 -3.25
N GLU A 768 25.67 62.53 -2.04
CA GLU A 768 26.50 63.33 -1.15
C GLU A 768 27.79 62.60 -0.79
N GLN A 769 27.70 61.31 -0.49
CA GLN A 769 28.88 60.51 -0.18
C GLN A 769 29.81 60.39 -1.38
N LEU A 770 29.28 60.24 -2.60
CA LEU A 770 30.11 60.22 -3.82
C LEU A 770 30.84 61.56 -4.03
N ASP A 771 30.19 62.69 -3.78
CA ASP A 771 30.83 64.02 -3.90
C ASP A 771 31.92 64.23 -2.83
N GLU A 772 31.66 63.83 -1.58
CA GLU A 772 32.67 63.81 -0.51
C GLU A 772 33.85 62.92 -0.87
N ASP A 773 33.57 61.70 -1.35
CA ASP A 773 34.57 60.71 -1.73
C ASP A 773 35.46 61.28 -2.84
N VAL A 774 34.89 61.94 -3.87
CA VAL A 774 35.68 62.59 -4.95
C VAL A 774 36.61 63.69 -4.43
N LYS A 775 36.13 64.54 -3.52
CA LYS A 775 36.95 65.60 -2.91
C LYS A 775 38.09 65.01 -2.09
N MET A 776 37.79 63.99 -1.28
CA MET A 776 38.78 63.32 -0.45
C MET A 776 39.84 62.60 -1.29
N LEU A 777 39.44 61.91 -2.36
CA LEU A 777 40.35 61.18 -3.24
C LEU A 777 41.32 62.12 -3.94
N ARG A 778 40.88 63.31 -4.37
CA ARG A 778 41.79 64.35 -4.90
C ARG A 778 42.84 64.76 -3.87
N GLN A 779 42.42 65.07 -2.65
CA GLN A 779 43.33 65.48 -1.58
C GLN A 779 44.33 64.37 -1.21
N ILE A 780 43.87 63.12 -1.19
CA ILE A 780 44.72 61.95 -0.96
C ILE A 780 45.76 61.83 -2.09
N LEU A 781 45.34 61.99 -3.34
CA LEU A 781 46.21 61.89 -4.51
C LEU A 781 47.28 63.00 -4.51
N ASP A 782 46.91 64.23 -4.15
CA ASP A 782 47.85 65.35 -3.98
C ASP A 782 48.89 65.06 -2.88
N ASN A 783 48.43 64.57 -1.71
CA ASN A 783 49.32 64.21 -0.61
C ASN A 783 50.24 63.04 -0.96
N LEU A 784 49.73 62.05 -1.69
CA LEU A 784 50.50 60.90 -2.16
C LEU A 784 51.58 61.32 -3.17
N LEU A 785 51.23 62.23 -4.09
CA LEU A 785 52.17 62.81 -5.05
C LEU A 785 53.29 63.58 -4.33
N ALA A 786 52.92 64.44 -3.37
CA ALA A 786 53.88 65.19 -2.56
C ALA A 786 54.81 64.26 -1.77
N PHE A 787 54.27 63.19 -1.19
CA PHE A 787 55.05 62.14 -0.53
C PHE A 787 56.02 61.45 -1.49
N SER A 788 55.55 61.03 -2.67
CA SER A 788 56.37 60.32 -3.68
C SER A 788 57.56 61.18 -4.12
N LEU A 789 57.32 62.45 -4.45
CA LEU A 789 58.37 63.41 -4.82
C LEU A 789 59.37 63.64 -3.68
N SER A 790 58.89 63.75 -2.44
CA SER A 790 59.77 63.93 -1.28
C SER A 790 60.62 62.69 -0.99
N GLN A 791 60.07 61.50 -1.21
CA GLN A 791 60.77 60.23 -1.07
C GLN A 791 61.83 60.07 -2.17
N GLU A 792 61.56 60.53 -3.39
CA GLU A 792 62.51 60.56 -4.50
C GLU A 792 63.66 61.53 -4.24
N ASP A 793 63.38 62.77 -3.82
CA ASP A 793 64.39 63.74 -3.43
C ASP A 793 65.29 63.17 -2.31
N LEU A 794 64.69 62.60 -1.26
CA LEU A 794 65.44 61.98 -0.17
C LEU A 794 66.34 60.83 -0.66
N MET A 795 65.85 59.99 -1.58
CA MET A 795 66.63 58.91 -2.20
C MET A 795 67.84 59.46 -2.97
N THR A 796 67.67 60.55 -3.75
CA THR A 796 68.80 61.18 -4.46
C THR A 796 69.85 61.73 -3.49
N GLN A 797 69.41 62.28 -2.36
CA GLN A 797 70.30 62.79 -1.33
C GLN A 797 71.10 61.65 -0.67
N PHE A 798 70.47 60.52 -0.34
CA PHE A 798 71.17 59.35 0.20
C PHE A 798 72.20 58.76 -0.77
N LYS A 799 71.95 58.81 -2.09
CA LYS A 799 72.95 58.38 -3.11
C LYS A 799 74.25 59.18 -3.04
N SER A 800 74.18 60.44 -2.64
CA SER A 800 75.34 61.35 -2.58
C SER A 800 76.10 61.33 -1.25
N LEU A 801 75.55 60.70 -0.21
CA LEU A 801 76.07 60.75 1.16
C LEU A 801 76.99 59.57 1.48
N LYS A 802 78.07 59.83 2.22
CA LYS A 802 78.94 58.80 2.80
C LYS A 802 78.47 58.40 4.20
N THR A 803 78.64 57.12 4.53
CA THR A 803 78.40 56.55 5.86
C THR A 803 79.20 57.33 6.92
N GLY A 804 78.52 57.86 7.96
CA GLY A 804 79.14 58.61 9.06
C GLY A 804 79.11 60.14 8.96
N SER A 805 78.60 60.73 7.87
CA SER A 805 78.39 62.19 7.82
C SER A 805 77.30 62.65 8.80
N PRO A 806 77.43 63.81 9.47
CA PRO A 806 76.36 64.35 10.33
C PRO A 806 75.02 64.56 9.58
N ALA A 807 75.10 64.80 8.27
CA ALA A 807 73.95 64.90 7.39
C ALA A 807 73.19 63.57 7.24
N PHE A 808 73.86 62.42 7.33
CA PHE A 808 73.26 61.10 7.20
C PHE A 808 72.17 60.84 8.25
N ASN A 809 72.47 61.11 9.53
CA ASN A 809 71.50 60.98 10.62
C ASN A 809 70.29 61.93 10.45
N LYS A 810 70.52 63.14 9.93
CA LYS A 810 69.45 64.09 9.60
C LYS A 810 68.54 63.55 8.49
N LYS A 811 69.09 62.87 7.49
CA LYS A 811 68.30 62.24 6.42
C LYS A 811 67.56 60.99 6.89
N ILE A 812 68.10 60.20 7.83
CA ILE A 812 67.35 59.12 8.47
C ILE A 812 66.13 59.68 9.22
N LYS A 813 66.30 60.80 9.94
CA LYS A 813 65.17 61.49 10.57
C LYS A 813 64.14 61.94 9.53
N TRP A 814 64.55 62.47 8.39
CA TRP A 814 63.61 62.80 7.30
C TRP A 814 62.90 61.58 6.73
N GLN A 815 63.58 60.42 6.60
CA GLN A 815 62.91 59.17 6.20
C GLN A 815 61.84 58.77 7.23
N GLN A 816 62.11 58.99 8.52
CA GLN A 816 61.16 58.72 9.60
C GLN A 816 59.98 59.73 9.56
N ASP A 817 60.24 60.99 9.25
CA ASP A 817 59.21 62.02 9.08
C ASP A 817 58.31 61.67 7.88
N LEU A 818 58.89 61.23 6.75
CA LEU A 818 58.16 60.73 5.58
C LEU A 818 57.29 59.51 5.91
N LYS A 819 57.80 58.58 6.73
CA LYS A 819 56.99 57.47 7.25
C LYS A 819 55.76 57.97 8.02
N GLN A 820 55.93 58.98 8.88
CA GLN A 820 54.83 59.56 9.63
C GLN A 820 53.84 60.31 8.72
N GLN A 821 54.33 61.04 7.71
CA GLN A 821 53.48 61.70 6.73
C GLN A 821 52.67 60.70 5.90
N PHE A 822 53.31 59.63 5.42
CA PHE A 822 52.62 58.56 4.70
C PHE A 822 51.55 57.88 5.56
N LYS A 823 51.75 57.77 6.87
CA LYS A 823 50.74 57.23 7.78
C LYS A 823 49.42 58.00 7.68
N HIS A 824 49.46 59.33 7.51
CA HIS A 824 48.24 60.10 7.30
C HIS A 824 47.56 59.76 5.96
N VAL A 825 48.34 59.54 4.90
CA VAL A 825 47.83 59.11 3.59
C VAL A 825 47.21 57.70 3.68
N ASP A 826 47.87 56.76 4.37
CA ASP A 826 47.34 55.42 4.66
C ASP A 826 46.02 55.49 5.45
N ASP A 827 45.98 56.25 6.54
CA ASP A 827 44.77 56.39 7.37
C ASP A 827 43.60 56.99 6.58
N SER A 828 43.86 58.00 5.74
CA SER A 828 42.84 58.59 4.85
C SER A 828 42.37 57.62 3.78
N LEU A 829 43.28 56.89 3.12
CA LEU A 829 42.94 55.87 2.14
C LEU A 829 42.14 54.71 2.75
N PHE A 830 42.51 54.29 3.96
CA PHE A 830 41.79 53.27 4.68
C PHE A 830 40.37 53.74 5.03
N ALA A 831 40.21 54.95 5.56
CA ALA A 831 38.88 55.52 5.83
C ALA A 831 38.02 55.58 4.57
N MET A 832 38.62 55.90 3.42
CA MET A 832 37.93 55.91 2.13
C MET A 832 37.55 54.50 1.65
N SER A 833 38.44 53.53 1.80
CA SER A 833 38.21 52.13 1.40
C SER A 833 37.08 51.42 2.16
N VAL A 834 36.78 51.91 3.36
CA VAL A 834 35.65 51.46 4.19
C VAL A 834 34.32 52.02 3.68
N ARG A 835 34.34 53.13 2.95
CA ARG A 835 33.16 53.84 2.42
C ARG A 835 32.79 53.42 1.01
N ASN A 836 33.79 53.07 0.19
CA ASN A 836 33.63 52.74 -1.22
C ASN A 836 34.23 51.37 -1.59
N PRO A 837 33.40 50.40 -2.03
CA PRO A 837 33.86 49.06 -2.38
C PRO A 837 34.74 49.01 -3.64
N LYS A 838 34.80 50.07 -4.45
CA LYS A 838 35.65 50.17 -5.64
C LYS A 838 37.13 50.47 -5.31
N ILE A 839 37.44 50.93 -4.09
CA ILE A 839 38.83 51.16 -3.62
C ILE A 839 39.43 49.80 -3.23
N ALA A 840 39.98 49.13 -4.24
CA ALA A 840 40.20 47.68 -4.28
C ALA A 840 41.34 47.15 -3.39
N GLU A 841 41.46 45.80 -3.35
CA GLU A 841 42.58 45.05 -2.78
C GLU A 841 43.94 45.56 -3.26
N ASP A 842 44.04 45.94 -4.54
CA ASP A 842 45.28 46.44 -5.13
C ASP A 842 45.77 47.72 -4.44
N VAL A 843 44.86 48.59 -4.00
CA VAL A 843 45.17 49.80 -3.22
C VAL A 843 45.75 49.40 -1.86
N THR A 844 45.09 48.52 -1.11
CA THR A 844 45.60 48.04 0.20
C THR A 844 46.95 47.32 0.04
N ARG A 845 47.12 46.54 -1.03
CA ARG A 845 48.38 45.82 -1.31
C ARG A 845 49.53 46.79 -1.57
N GLU A 846 49.34 47.81 -2.41
CA GLU A 846 50.40 48.79 -2.69
C GLU A 846 50.69 49.68 -1.47
N ILE A 847 49.69 50.04 -0.66
CA ILE A 847 49.91 50.68 0.66
C ILE A 847 50.78 49.80 1.54
N GLY A 848 50.47 48.50 1.65
CA GLY A 848 51.24 47.55 2.43
C GLY A 848 52.68 47.37 1.92
N ASN A 849 52.87 47.36 0.59
CA ASN A 849 54.19 47.35 -0.03
C ASN A 849 54.98 48.61 0.32
N MET A 850 54.31 49.76 0.32
CA MET A 850 54.93 51.04 0.66
C MET A 850 55.36 51.07 2.13
N GLN A 851 54.50 50.67 3.07
CA GLN A 851 54.85 50.59 4.49
C GLN A 851 56.06 49.70 4.74
N TYR A 852 56.06 48.52 4.12
CA TYR A 852 57.17 47.58 4.25
C TYR A 852 58.48 48.15 3.71
N ASN A 853 58.46 48.76 2.53
CA ASN A 853 59.67 49.32 1.93
C ASN A 853 60.13 50.59 2.67
N ILE A 854 59.23 51.41 3.20
CA ILE A 854 59.60 52.53 4.09
C ILE A 854 60.29 51.98 5.35
N ASP A 855 59.70 50.97 6.00
CA ASP A 855 60.27 50.37 7.21
C ASP A 855 61.64 49.71 6.94
N LYS A 856 61.76 48.97 5.85
CA LYS A 856 63.02 48.33 5.45
C LYS A 856 64.07 49.32 4.97
N SER A 857 63.66 50.45 4.38
CA SER A 857 64.58 51.54 4.07
C SER A 857 65.15 52.15 5.35
N LEU A 858 64.32 52.39 6.37
CA LEU A 858 64.77 52.89 7.67
C LEU A 858 65.71 51.92 8.38
N GLU A 859 65.36 50.64 8.43
CA GLU A 859 66.20 49.58 9.01
C GLU A 859 67.55 49.52 8.29
N SER A 860 67.54 49.36 6.97
CA SER A 860 68.76 49.23 6.16
C SER A 860 69.64 50.50 6.21
N LEU A 861 69.04 51.69 6.18
CA LEU A 861 69.78 52.95 6.24
C LEU A 861 70.36 53.18 7.65
N SER A 862 69.65 52.80 8.70
CA SER A 862 70.14 52.87 10.09
C SER A 862 71.33 51.92 10.30
N ASP A 863 71.28 50.74 9.68
CA ASP A 863 72.37 49.76 9.66
C ASP A 863 73.48 50.10 8.67
N SER A 864 73.45 51.31 8.08
CA SER A 864 74.44 51.79 7.09
C SER A 864 74.51 50.96 5.79
N GLN A 865 73.50 50.14 5.50
CA GLN A 865 73.37 49.36 4.27
C GLN A 865 72.74 50.22 3.15
N ILE A 866 73.45 51.26 2.71
CA ILE A 866 72.95 52.28 1.77
C ILE A 866 72.35 51.68 0.48
N PRO A 867 72.99 50.74 -0.24
CA PRO A 867 72.44 50.21 -1.49
C PRO A 867 71.07 49.52 -1.31
N LYS A 868 70.89 48.78 -0.21
CA LYS A 868 69.61 48.14 0.11
C LYS A 868 68.56 49.17 0.54
N GLY A 869 68.97 50.14 1.36
CA GLY A 869 68.12 51.26 1.76
C GLY A 869 67.57 52.02 0.56
N LEU A 870 68.43 52.39 -0.40
CA LEU A 870 68.06 53.04 -1.65
C LEU A 870 67.12 52.18 -2.51
N SER A 871 67.37 50.87 -2.61
CA SER A 871 66.49 49.96 -3.33
C SER A 871 65.08 49.95 -2.72
N HIS A 872 64.97 49.92 -1.39
CA HIS A 872 63.68 50.01 -0.72
C HIS A 872 63.01 51.37 -0.94
N GLN A 873 63.74 52.49 -0.88
CA GLN A 873 63.18 53.80 -1.25
C GLN A 873 62.65 53.83 -2.69
N GLN A 874 63.35 53.20 -3.65
CA GLN A 874 62.88 53.07 -5.02
C GLN A 874 61.59 52.25 -5.13
N TYR A 875 61.49 51.14 -4.39
CA TYR A 875 60.25 50.35 -4.34
C TYR A 875 59.10 51.14 -3.69
N THR A 876 59.37 51.98 -2.69
CA THR A 876 58.39 52.91 -2.12
C THR A 876 57.83 53.87 -3.17
N ILE A 877 58.70 54.49 -3.98
CA ILE A 877 58.30 55.40 -5.07
C ILE A 877 57.47 54.65 -6.13
N SER A 878 57.90 53.45 -6.53
CA SER A 878 57.16 52.62 -7.49
C SER A 878 55.77 52.26 -6.98
N ALA A 879 55.64 51.88 -5.71
CA ALA A 879 54.35 51.60 -5.09
C ALA A 879 53.47 52.86 -5.00
N ALA A 880 54.04 54.02 -4.68
CA ALA A 880 53.31 55.29 -4.64
C ALA A 880 52.78 55.70 -6.02
N ASN A 881 53.54 55.48 -7.09
CA ASN A 881 53.11 55.79 -8.45
C ASN A 881 51.98 54.86 -8.92
N LYS A 882 52.07 53.55 -8.65
CA LYS A 882 50.98 52.60 -8.93
C LYS A 882 49.71 52.94 -8.16
N LEU A 883 49.87 53.31 -6.89
CA LEU A 883 48.76 53.74 -6.05
C LEU A 883 48.11 55.02 -6.61
N GLY A 884 48.91 55.99 -7.06
CA GLY A 884 48.41 57.20 -7.72
C GLY A 884 47.63 56.91 -9.00
N ASP A 885 48.10 55.97 -9.82
CA ASP A 885 47.43 55.52 -11.04
C ASP A 885 46.05 54.91 -10.74
N PHE A 886 45.98 53.94 -9.82
CA PHE A 886 44.73 53.33 -9.39
C PHE A 886 43.74 54.34 -8.80
N LEU A 887 44.24 55.27 -7.98
CA LEU A 887 43.41 56.31 -7.39
C LEU A 887 42.89 57.30 -8.43
N SER A 888 43.68 57.61 -9.46
CA SER A 888 43.25 58.45 -10.59
C SER A 888 42.14 57.80 -11.40
N ASP A 889 42.26 56.50 -11.71
CA ASP A 889 41.22 55.76 -12.42
C ASP A 889 39.90 55.71 -11.64
N ILE A 890 39.99 55.45 -10.33
CA ILE A 890 38.80 55.47 -9.45
C ILE A 890 38.19 56.87 -9.41
N LEU A 891 39.00 57.93 -9.26
CA LEU A 891 38.55 59.31 -9.28
C LEU A 891 37.80 59.65 -10.58
N ASN A 892 38.36 59.26 -11.72
CA ASN A 892 37.75 59.47 -13.03
C ASN A 892 36.42 58.73 -13.15
N GLY A 893 36.35 57.47 -12.70
CA GLY A 893 35.11 56.70 -12.66
C GLY A 893 34.02 57.32 -11.78
N MET A 894 34.40 57.83 -10.60
CA MET A 894 33.47 58.52 -9.70
C MET A 894 32.99 59.86 -10.28
N GLN A 895 33.88 60.64 -10.90
CA GLN A 895 33.52 61.91 -11.54
C GLN A 895 32.59 61.70 -12.73
N MET A 896 32.81 60.67 -13.55
CA MET A 896 31.88 60.31 -14.61
C MET A 896 30.49 59.97 -14.05
N SER A 897 30.43 59.21 -12.95
CA SER A 897 29.17 58.84 -12.28
C SER A 897 28.43 60.07 -11.72
N LEU A 898 29.14 60.98 -11.04
CA LEU A 898 28.58 62.25 -10.53
C LEU A 898 28.13 63.18 -11.66
N SER A 899 28.87 63.25 -12.76
CA SER A 899 28.51 64.09 -13.92
C SER A 899 27.27 63.58 -14.66
N GLY A 900 26.98 62.28 -14.58
CA GLY A 900 25.73 61.70 -15.05
C GLY A 900 24.51 62.02 -14.17
N MET A 901 24.75 62.43 -12.92
CA MET A 901 23.71 62.80 -11.94
C MET A 901 23.54 64.32 -11.78
N GLY A 902 24.57 65.11 -12.08
CA GLY A 902 24.61 66.56 -11.83
C GLY A 902 24.34 67.43 -13.05
N SER A 903 23.06 67.73 -13.34
CA SER A 903 22.59 69.06 -13.82
C SER A 903 21.07 69.06 -14.11
N GLY A 904 20.31 69.60 -13.15
CA GLY A 904 18.98 70.20 -13.35
C GLY A 904 17.80 69.26 -13.61
N LYS A 905 17.10 68.85 -12.52
CA LYS A 905 15.66 68.55 -12.58
C LYS A 905 14.91 69.12 -11.36
N PRO A 906 13.67 69.62 -11.53
CA PRO A 906 12.85 70.20 -10.47
C PRO A 906 12.15 69.13 -9.60
N LYS A 907 11.65 69.57 -8.44
CA LYS A 907 10.82 68.81 -7.48
C LYS A 907 9.52 68.23 -8.11
N PRO A 908 8.90 67.21 -7.48
CA PRO A 908 8.50 65.96 -8.12
C PRO A 908 7.11 65.95 -8.78
N GLY A 909 7.08 65.40 -9.99
CA GLY A 909 5.93 64.88 -10.73
C GLY A 909 6.43 64.24 -12.02
N GLU A 910 6.28 62.91 -12.13
CA GLU A 910 6.56 62.08 -13.32
C GLU A 910 8.03 61.86 -13.77
N GLY A 911 8.48 60.60 -13.61
CA GLY A 911 9.39 59.86 -14.50
C GLY A 911 10.70 60.51 -14.96
N SER A 912 11.83 60.09 -14.37
CA SER A 912 13.17 60.41 -14.91
C SER A 912 13.48 59.66 -16.21
N GLY A 913 13.31 60.38 -17.32
CA GLY A 913 13.92 60.26 -18.65
C GLY A 913 13.87 61.65 -19.30
N MET A 914 14.63 61.92 -20.37
CA MET A 914 14.39 63.13 -21.19
C MET A 914 13.26 62.76 -22.14
N GLN A 915 12.06 63.33 -21.97
CA GLN A 915 10.91 62.91 -22.76
C GLN A 915 11.07 63.37 -24.23
N LEU A 916 10.43 62.69 -25.17
CA LEU A 916 10.48 63.03 -26.60
C LEU A 916 10.18 64.52 -26.92
N PRO A 917 9.25 65.21 -26.22
CA PRO A 917 9.05 66.65 -26.38
C PRO A 917 10.25 67.51 -25.94
N ASP A 918 10.98 67.11 -24.90
CA ASP A 918 12.16 67.81 -24.40
C ASP A 918 13.33 67.66 -25.39
N ILE A 919 13.46 66.47 -25.99
CA ILE A 919 14.47 66.19 -27.03
C ILE A 919 14.20 67.06 -28.26
N ILE A 920 12.96 67.19 -28.70
CA ILE A 920 12.57 68.07 -29.83
C ILE A 920 12.93 69.53 -29.53
N LYS A 921 12.62 70.02 -28.33
CA LYS A 921 12.86 71.42 -27.94
C LYS A 921 14.35 71.74 -27.85
N LYS A 922 15.16 70.82 -27.31
CA LYS A 922 16.63 70.99 -27.30
C LYS A 922 17.25 70.86 -28.69
N GLN A 923 16.71 69.98 -29.55
CA GLN A 923 17.14 69.86 -30.94
C GLN A 923 16.86 71.14 -31.75
N GLU A 924 15.78 71.86 -31.43
CA GLU A 924 15.47 73.18 -31.98
C GLU A 924 16.48 74.25 -31.55
N GLY A 925 16.89 74.24 -30.27
CA GLY A 925 17.94 75.11 -29.75
C GLY A 925 19.30 74.92 -30.44
N ILE A 926 19.65 73.69 -30.83
CA ILE A 926 20.85 73.42 -31.65
C ILE A 926 20.73 74.08 -33.04
N GLY A 927 19.54 74.05 -33.65
CA GLY A 927 19.28 74.72 -34.93
C GLY A 927 19.47 76.24 -34.84
N GLU A 928 19.05 76.85 -33.73
CA GLU A 928 19.25 78.28 -33.46
C GLU A 928 20.72 78.62 -33.23
N LYS A 929 21.45 77.85 -32.41
CA LYS A 929 22.90 78.04 -32.19
C LYS A 929 23.71 77.90 -33.47
N VAL A 930 23.37 76.92 -34.32
CA VAL A 930 23.99 76.75 -35.64
C VAL A 930 23.67 77.93 -36.56
N LYS A 931 22.45 78.48 -36.52
CA LYS A 931 22.04 79.65 -37.29
C LYS A 931 22.72 80.94 -36.82
N GLU A 932 22.92 81.12 -35.52
CA GLU A 932 23.69 82.22 -34.94
C GLU A 932 25.18 82.14 -35.32
N GLY A 933 25.76 80.93 -35.30
CA GLY A 933 27.13 80.68 -35.78
C GLY A 933 27.33 80.98 -37.28
N MET A 934 26.26 81.02 -38.07
CA MET A 934 26.28 81.45 -39.49
C MET A 934 26.20 82.98 -39.66
N GLY A 935 25.75 83.71 -38.64
CA GLY A 935 25.50 85.15 -38.67
C GLY A 935 26.72 86.03 -38.37
N ALA A 936 27.80 85.48 -37.82
CA ALA A 936 28.99 86.23 -37.40
C ALA A 936 29.89 86.75 -38.56
N GLY A 937 29.49 86.55 -39.83
CA GLY A 937 30.30 86.90 -41.01
C GLY A 937 29.77 88.01 -41.92
N LYS A 938 28.66 88.68 -41.61
CA LYS A 938 28.15 89.78 -42.46
C LYS A 938 27.44 90.89 -41.67
N LYS A 939 28.08 92.06 -41.58
CA LYS A 939 27.42 93.35 -41.82
C LYS A 939 28.43 94.43 -42.32
N PRO A 940 27.96 95.39 -43.12
CA PRO A 940 28.77 96.28 -43.97
C PRO A 940 29.23 97.54 -43.24
N GLY A 941 30.30 98.14 -43.77
CA GLY A 941 31.05 99.22 -43.16
C GLY A 941 30.40 100.61 -43.18
N GLU A 942 31.08 101.51 -42.48
CA GLU A 942 31.04 102.96 -42.70
C GLU A 942 32.39 103.56 -42.28
N ASP A 943 32.84 104.51 -43.10
CA ASP A 943 34.16 105.13 -43.14
C ASP A 943 34.54 105.96 -41.89
N LYS A 944 35.84 106.05 -41.59
CA LYS A 944 36.60 107.31 -41.74
C LYS A 944 38.11 107.18 -41.44
N GLU A 945 38.87 107.50 -42.49
CA GLU A 945 40.06 108.36 -42.59
C GLU A 945 41.31 108.10 -41.71
N GLY A 946 42.46 107.96 -42.39
CA GLY A 946 43.77 108.17 -41.78
C GLY A 946 44.96 107.37 -42.37
N LYS A 947 45.44 107.72 -43.56
CA LYS A 947 46.78 107.39 -44.13
C LYS A 947 47.56 108.72 -44.32
N PRO A 948 48.89 108.80 -44.54
CA PRO A 948 49.77 107.79 -45.17
C PRO A 948 51.24 107.68 -44.63
N GLY A 949 52.02 106.77 -45.24
CA GLY A 949 53.49 106.68 -45.17
C GLY A 949 54.00 105.22 -45.09
N GLU A 950 53.96 104.41 -46.16
CA GLU A 950 55.02 104.19 -47.19
C GLU A 950 56.42 103.86 -46.62
N GLY A 951 57.12 102.78 -46.99
CA GLY A 951 56.90 101.71 -47.97
C GLY A 951 58.18 100.88 -48.14
N SER A 952 58.04 99.60 -48.52
CA SER A 952 58.94 98.84 -49.41
C SER A 952 58.45 97.38 -49.61
N LYS A 953 58.15 97.03 -50.86
CA LYS A 953 57.96 95.69 -51.49
C LYS A 953 58.58 95.81 -52.91
N PRO A 954 58.96 94.75 -53.66
CA PRO A 954 58.24 93.46 -53.88
C PRO A 954 59.14 92.19 -53.91
N GLY A 955 58.72 90.96 -53.54
CA GLY A 955 57.82 89.97 -54.20
C GLY A 955 58.63 88.65 -54.41
N LYS A 956 58.19 87.38 -54.26
CA LYS A 956 56.89 86.65 -54.25
C LYS A 956 57.10 85.25 -53.59
N GLY A 957 56.20 84.82 -52.69
CA GLY A 957 55.39 83.57 -52.75
C GLY A 957 56.02 82.39 -51.98
N ASP A 958 55.40 81.71 -51.02
CA ASP A 958 53.98 81.43 -50.78
C ASP A 958 53.72 81.01 -49.31
N SER A 959 52.53 81.35 -48.80
CA SER A 959 51.78 80.80 -47.66
C SER A 959 52.32 80.86 -46.20
N GLN A 960 51.88 81.90 -45.49
CA GLN A 960 51.70 81.93 -44.04
C GLN A 960 50.32 82.54 -43.76
N SER A 961 49.40 81.82 -43.08
CA SER A 961 48.38 82.35 -42.14
C SER A 961 47.31 81.29 -41.82
N GLU A 962 47.38 80.69 -40.64
CA GLU A 962 46.23 80.11 -39.92
C GLU A 962 46.36 80.46 -38.44
N GLU A 963 45.99 81.69 -38.09
CA GLU A 963 45.64 82.10 -36.72
C GLU A 963 44.33 82.87 -36.81
N GLU A 964 43.24 82.16 -37.07
CA GLU A 964 41.86 82.66 -36.91
C GLU A 964 40.84 81.50 -36.76
N GLY A 965 41.25 80.38 -36.14
CA GLY A 965 40.46 79.13 -36.08
C GLY A 965 39.92 78.70 -34.70
N GLU A 966 40.43 79.21 -33.57
CA GLU A 966 40.10 78.63 -32.25
C GLU A 966 38.67 78.94 -31.76
N GLY A 967 38.08 80.07 -32.15
CA GLY A 967 36.74 80.49 -31.71
C GLY A 967 35.61 79.60 -32.24
N ASN A 968 35.69 79.17 -33.51
CA ASN A 968 34.67 78.34 -34.14
C ASN A 968 34.80 76.85 -33.81
N ALA A 969 36.02 76.34 -33.60
CA ALA A 969 36.24 74.93 -33.25
C ALA A 969 35.63 74.56 -31.89
N LYS A 970 35.75 75.46 -30.90
CA LYS A 970 35.16 75.27 -29.56
C LYS A 970 33.63 75.24 -29.59
N ALA A 971 33.01 76.16 -30.33
CA ALA A 971 31.55 76.21 -30.49
C ALA A 971 31.00 74.99 -31.26
N ILE A 972 31.71 74.54 -32.30
CA ILE A 972 31.35 73.32 -33.05
C ILE A 972 31.45 72.08 -32.14
N MET A 973 32.49 71.98 -31.31
CA MET A 973 32.69 70.85 -30.40
C MET A 973 31.65 70.81 -29.27
N GLU A 974 31.22 71.97 -28.78
CA GLU A 974 30.16 72.08 -27.77
C GLU A 974 28.80 71.65 -28.33
N ILE A 975 28.44 72.14 -29.52
CA ILE A 975 27.20 71.76 -30.21
C ILE A 975 27.22 70.27 -30.61
N TYR A 976 28.37 69.73 -31.00
CA TYR A 976 28.54 68.30 -31.26
C TYR A 976 28.25 67.46 -30.01
N LYS A 977 28.77 67.85 -28.85
CA LYS A 977 28.51 67.15 -27.57
C LYS A 977 27.04 67.21 -27.18
N GLU A 978 26.39 68.37 -27.34
CA GLU A 978 24.94 68.51 -27.11
C GLU A 978 24.12 67.61 -28.05
N GLN A 979 24.49 67.56 -29.34
CA GLN A 979 23.83 66.71 -30.34
C GLN A 979 23.96 65.21 -30.00
N GLN A 980 25.13 64.78 -29.54
CA GLN A 980 25.39 63.39 -29.15
C GLN A 980 24.58 63.00 -27.90
N GLN A 981 24.49 63.89 -26.91
CA GLN A 981 23.67 63.67 -25.71
C GLN A 981 22.18 63.54 -26.05
N LEU A 982 21.68 64.33 -27.02
CA LEU A 982 20.29 64.20 -27.47
C LEU A 982 20.02 62.89 -28.19
N ARG A 983 21.00 62.38 -28.96
CA ARG A 983 20.89 61.07 -29.61
C ARG A 983 20.83 59.94 -28.59
N GLU A 984 21.72 59.94 -27.59
CA GLU A 984 21.75 58.93 -26.53
C GLU A 984 20.48 58.98 -25.65
N ALA A 985 19.98 60.19 -25.35
CA ALA A 985 18.71 60.36 -24.65
C ALA A 985 17.51 59.83 -25.44
N LEU A 986 17.49 60.06 -26.77
CA LEU A 986 16.46 59.54 -27.66
C LEU A 986 16.49 58.02 -27.77
N GLU A 987 17.68 57.43 -27.87
CA GLU A 987 17.87 55.97 -27.93
C GLU A 987 17.39 55.31 -26.63
N ASN A 988 17.73 55.90 -25.48
CA ASN A 988 17.27 55.43 -24.18
C ASN A 988 15.75 55.56 -24.00
N GLU A 989 15.14 56.66 -24.45
CA GLU A 989 13.69 56.84 -24.37
C GLU A 989 12.93 55.86 -25.30
N LEU A 990 13.44 55.64 -26.51
CA LEU A 990 12.89 54.64 -27.44
C LEU A 990 12.99 53.21 -26.89
N ASN A 991 14.11 52.87 -26.25
CA ASN A 991 14.30 51.57 -25.61
C ASN A 991 13.41 51.40 -24.37
N LYS A 992 13.25 52.46 -23.57
CA LYS A 992 12.38 52.48 -22.38
C LYS A 992 10.90 52.29 -22.72
N GLN A 993 10.46 52.82 -23.86
CA GLN A 993 9.09 52.65 -24.35
C GLN A 993 8.89 51.38 -25.20
N GLY A 994 9.92 50.55 -25.41
CA GLY A 994 9.82 49.30 -26.18
C GLY A 994 9.82 49.48 -27.71
N HIS A 995 10.23 50.66 -28.19
CA HIS A 995 10.15 51.09 -29.59
C HIS A 995 11.54 51.24 -30.27
N GLY A 996 12.52 50.42 -29.89
CA GLY A 996 13.90 50.51 -30.41
C GLY A 996 14.03 50.43 -31.95
N ASN A 997 13.09 49.78 -32.65
CA ASN A 997 13.13 49.63 -34.12
C ASN A 997 12.47 50.80 -34.88
N GLN A 998 11.58 51.59 -34.26
CA GLN A 998 10.82 52.65 -34.96
C GLN A 998 11.51 54.01 -34.97
N GLY A 999 12.54 54.23 -34.14
CA GLY A 999 13.32 55.48 -34.11
C GLY A 999 14.73 55.41 -34.71
N GLN A 1000 15.11 54.29 -35.33
CA GLN A 1000 16.45 54.11 -35.92
C GLN A 1000 16.77 55.12 -37.04
N SER A 1001 15.79 55.52 -37.86
CA SER A 1001 16.01 56.52 -38.91
C SER A 1001 16.40 57.89 -38.33
N VAL A 1002 15.76 58.27 -37.23
CA VAL A 1002 15.98 59.54 -36.52
C VAL A 1002 17.34 59.53 -35.82
N LEU A 1003 17.72 58.39 -35.20
CA LEU A 1003 19.04 58.19 -34.61
C LEU A 1003 20.17 58.26 -35.65
N GLU A 1004 19.96 57.73 -36.85
CA GLU A 1004 20.92 57.85 -37.97
C GLU A 1004 21.01 59.27 -38.52
N GLN A 1005 19.91 60.03 -38.58
CA GLN A 1005 19.95 61.44 -38.96
C GLN A 1005 20.72 62.30 -37.95
N MET A 1006 20.58 62.02 -36.65
CA MET A 1006 21.38 62.66 -35.60
C MET A 1006 22.88 62.37 -35.78
N LYS A 1007 23.27 61.11 -36.10
CA LYS A 1007 24.66 60.74 -36.43
C LYS A 1007 25.20 61.44 -37.68
N GLN A 1008 24.36 61.66 -38.68
CA GLN A 1008 24.77 62.38 -39.89
C GLN A 1008 25.01 63.87 -39.61
N ILE A 1009 24.21 64.47 -38.73
CA ILE A 1009 24.39 65.85 -38.27
C ILE A 1009 25.66 65.99 -37.44
N GLU A 1010 25.93 65.05 -36.52
CA GLU A 1010 27.20 64.93 -35.78
C GLU A 1010 28.41 64.94 -36.72
N LYS A 1011 28.40 64.07 -37.74
CA LYS A 1011 29.48 64.00 -38.75
C LYS A 1011 29.59 65.27 -39.58
N GLN A 1012 28.48 65.92 -39.94
CA GLN A 1012 28.51 67.15 -40.72
C GLN A 1012 28.94 68.37 -39.92
N LEU A 1013 28.59 68.45 -38.64
CA LEU A 1013 29.09 69.48 -37.72
C LEU A 1013 30.61 69.44 -37.65
N LEU A 1014 31.21 68.25 -37.49
CA LEU A 1014 32.66 68.07 -37.46
C LEU A 1014 33.34 68.35 -38.81
N ASN A 1015 32.75 67.88 -39.92
CA ASN A 1015 33.41 67.95 -41.24
C ASN A 1015 33.19 69.28 -41.97
N LYS A 1016 32.08 69.97 -41.71
CA LYS A 1016 31.65 71.14 -42.51
C LYS A 1016 31.27 72.37 -41.67
N GLY A 1017 31.23 72.27 -40.34
CA GLY A 1017 30.90 73.37 -39.44
C GLY A 1017 29.49 73.95 -39.65
N PHE A 1018 29.33 75.24 -39.33
CA PHE A 1018 28.07 76.00 -39.47
C PHE A 1018 27.77 76.36 -40.94
N LYS A 1019 27.44 75.36 -41.77
CA LYS A 1019 26.99 75.55 -43.16
C LYS A 1019 25.48 75.36 -43.29
N ASN A 1020 24.91 75.95 -44.34
CA ASN A 1020 23.46 75.90 -44.61
C ASN A 1020 22.98 74.47 -44.84
N GLU A 1021 23.83 73.59 -45.38
CA GLU A 1021 23.57 72.16 -45.50
C GLU A 1021 23.36 71.49 -44.14
N THR A 1022 24.18 71.83 -43.14
CA THR A 1022 24.09 71.31 -41.77
C THR A 1022 22.81 71.81 -41.09
N LEU A 1023 22.47 73.09 -41.28
CA LEU A 1023 21.24 73.69 -40.76
C LEU A 1023 19.98 73.03 -41.38
N GLN A 1024 19.98 72.79 -42.70
CA GLN A 1024 18.88 72.12 -43.39
C GLN A 1024 18.67 70.70 -42.88
N LYS A 1025 19.73 69.95 -42.58
CA LYS A 1025 19.62 68.62 -41.96
C LYS A 1025 19.06 68.68 -40.54
N ILE A 1026 19.45 69.67 -39.74
CA ILE A 1026 18.90 69.88 -38.39
C ILE A 1026 17.39 70.22 -38.46
N LEU A 1027 16.98 71.04 -39.45
CA LEU A 1027 15.57 71.36 -39.68
C LEU A 1027 14.76 70.15 -40.16
N ASN A 1028 15.33 69.29 -41.01
CA ASN A 1028 14.69 68.03 -41.42
C ASN A 1028 14.56 67.04 -40.27
N LEU A 1029 15.59 66.89 -39.43
CA LEU A 1029 15.55 66.06 -38.23
C LEU A 1029 14.43 66.51 -37.28
N LYS A 1030 14.21 67.82 -37.13
CA LYS A 1030 13.09 68.37 -36.35
C LYS A 1030 11.73 67.87 -36.88
N GLN A 1031 11.54 67.84 -38.20
CA GLN A 1031 10.30 67.34 -38.79
C GLN A 1031 10.11 65.83 -38.55
N GLU A 1032 11.18 65.04 -38.59
CA GLU A 1032 11.08 63.60 -38.28
C GLU A 1032 10.82 63.33 -36.81
N LEU A 1033 11.43 64.08 -35.89
CA LEU A 1033 11.13 63.98 -34.47
C LEU A 1033 9.67 64.36 -34.14
N LEU A 1034 9.11 65.36 -34.85
CA LEU A 1034 7.70 65.71 -34.72
C LEU A 1034 6.78 64.59 -35.23
N LYS A 1035 7.12 63.95 -36.35
CA LYS A 1035 6.39 62.76 -36.84
C LYS A 1035 6.47 61.58 -35.87
N LEU A 1036 7.64 61.33 -35.28
CA LEU A 1036 7.85 60.29 -34.28
C LEU A 1036 6.99 60.55 -33.02
N LYS A 1037 6.87 61.82 -32.60
CA LYS A 1037 5.99 62.22 -31.49
C LYS A 1037 4.52 61.96 -31.79
N THR A 1038 4.03 62.30 -32.99
CA THR A 1038 2.65 62.03 -33.39
C THR A 1038 2.36 60.52 -33.43
N ALA A 1039 3.29 59.71 -33.96
CA ALA A 1039 3.15 58.26 -34.00
C ALA A 1039 3.09 57.60 -32.61
N VAL A 1040 3.86 58.10 -31.64
CA VAL A 1040 3.85 57.62 -30.24
C VAL A 1040 2.55 58.04 -29.52
N GLN A 1041 1.99 59.22 -29.84
CA GLN A 1041 0.72 59.68 -29.25
C GLN A 1041 -0.50 58.90 -29.76
N GLU A 1042 -0.58 58.60 -31.06
CA GLU A 1042 -1.74 57.92 -31.66
C GLU A 1042 -1.87 56.44 -31.23
N GLN A 1043 -0.80 55.81 -30.74
CA GLN A 1043 -0.83 54.43 -30.23
C GLN A 1043 -1.24 54.31 -28.74
N GLY A 1044 -1.28 55.42 -28.00
CA GLY A 1044 -1.60 55.45 -26.56
C GLY A 1044 -3.09 55.36 -26.21
N GLU A 1045 -4.00 55.39 -27.20
CA GLU A 1045 -5.45 55.52 -26.97
C GLU A 1045 -6.25 54.21 -26.90
N GLU A 1046 -5.68 53.03 -27.20
CA GLU A 1046 -6.40 51.75 -27.05
C GLU A 1046 -5.98 50.95 -25.79
N ASN A 1047 -6.47 51.35 -24.62
CA ASN A 1047 -6.42 50.53 -23.41
C ASN A 1047 -7.73 49.73 -23.22
N LYS A 1048 -7.95 48.67 -24.01
CA LYS A 1048 -8.88 47.60 -23.63
C LYS A 1048 -8.20 46.68 -22.62
N ARG A 1049 -8.51 46.91 -21.35
CA ARG A 1049 -8.11 46.09 -20.20
C ARG A 1049 -8.65 44.66 -20.35
N GLN A 1050 -7.84 43.71 -20.80
CA GLN A 1050 -8.05 42.30 -20.49
C GLN A 1050 -7.42 42.00 -19.13
N SER A 1051 -8.28 41.72 -18.15
CA SER A 1051 -7.90 41.13 -16.88
C SER A 1051 -7.20 39.79 -17.13
N GLN A 1052 -5.88 39.75 -17.08
CA GLN A 1052 -5.18 38.50 -16.80
C GLN A 1052 -5.14 38.31 -15.28
N THR A 1053 -6.13 37.57 -14.79
CA THR A 1053 -6.06 36.91 -13.49
C THR A 1053 -4.75 36.12 -13.43
N ASN A 1054 -4.05 36.23 -12.31
CA ASN A 1054 -2.75 35.63 -12.02
C ASN A 1054 -2.59 34.22 -12.64
N LYS A 1055 -1.83 34.11 -13.74
CA LYS A 1055 -1.41 32.85 -14.37
C LYS A 1055 0.03 32.47 -14.01
N LYS A 1056 0.62 33.05 -12.95
CA LYS A 1056 1.83 32.47 -12.37
C LYS A 1056 1.39 31.40 -11.40
N ASP A 1057 1.14 30.21 -11.94
CA ASP A 1057 1.19 29.00 -11.13
C ASP A 1057 2.55 28.99 -10.43
N PHE A 1058 2.51 28.93 -9.10
CA PHE A 1058 3.68 28.69 -8.28
C PHE A 1058 4.24 27.32 -8.66
N ASN A 1059 5.22 27.32 -9.57
CA ASN A 1059 5.90 26.10 -9.97
C ASN A 1059 6.89 25.72 -8.85
N ASN A 1060 6.41 24.97 -7.86
CA ASN A 1060 7.30 24.31 -6.91
C ASN A 1060 7.86 23.06 -7.57
N GLU A 1061 8.89 23.24 -8.40
CA GLU A 1061 9.68 22.12 -8.87
C GLU A 1061 10.23 21.39 -7.64
N SER A 1062 9.81 20.15 -7.43
CA SER A 1062 10.38 19.28 -6.41
C SER A 1062 11.86 19.16 -6.70
N LYS A 1063 12.69 19.87 -5.92
CA LYS A 1063 14.15 19.74 -6.02
C LYS A 1063 14.53 18.27 -5.82
N PRO A 1064 15.54 17.77 -6.55
CA PRO A 1064 16.08 16.44 -6.29
C PRO A 1064 16.49 16.33 -4.82
N LEU A 1065 16.31 15.13 -4.26
CA LEU A 1065 16.71 14.84 -2.88
C LEU A 1065 18.22 15.11 -2.72
N PRO A 1066 18.66 15.71 -1.60
CA PRO A 1066 20.09 15.91 -1.34
C PRO A 1066 20.87 14.58 -1.39
N ASP A 1067 22.08 14.59 -1.94
CA ASP A 1067 22.91 13.38 -2.10
C ASP A 1067 23.14 12.66 -0.76
N ALA A 1068 23.40 13.40 0.31
CA ALA A 1068 23.54 12.85 1.67
C ALA A 1068 22.29 12.09 2.16
N LEU A 1069 21.10 12.54 1.76
CA LEU A 1069 19.84 11.87 2.10
C LEU A 1069 19.63 10.62 1.24
N LEU A 1070 20.01 10.67 -0.05
CA LEU A 1070 19.96 9.50 -0.94
C LEU A 1070 20.88 8.38 -0.46
N ASP A 1071 22.10 8.69 -0.04
CA ASP A 1071 23.04 7.71 0.51
C ASP A 1071 22.53 7.07 1.82
N TYR A 1072 21.90 7.88 2.68
CA TYR A 1072 21.26 7.40 3.90
C TYR A 1072 20.06 6.48 3.60
N LEU A 1073 19.24 6.82 2.60
CA LEU A 1073 18.11 5.98 2.18
C LEU A 1073 18.58 4.65 1.58
N ASN A 1074 19.62 4.67 0.75
CA ASN A 1074 20.19 3.48 0.14
C ASN A 1074 20.76 2.51 1.19
N THR A 1075 21.41 3.02 2.25
CA THR A 1075 21.92 2.19 3.34
C THR A 1075 20.80 1.52 4.14
N ILE A 1076 19.68 2.22 4.39
CA ILE A 1076 18.48 1.63 5.01
C ILE A 1076 17.83 0.58 4.09
N GLU A 1077 17.74 0.87 2.79
CA GLU A 1077 17.12 -0.03 1.82
C GLU A 1077 17.90 -1.37 1.70
N ILE A 1078 19.23 -1.33 1.69
CA ILE A 1078 20.08 -2.53 1.63
C ILE A 1078 19.89 -3.41 2.88
N LEU A 1079 19.79 -2.80 4.07
CA LEU A 1079 19.56 -3.52 5.32
C LEU A 1079 18.18 -4.22 5.35
N ASN A 1080 17.15 -3.57 4.81
CA ASN A 1080 15.78 -4.09 4.86
C ASN A 1080 15.45 -5.12 3.77
N ARG A 1081 16.13 -5.09 2.61
CA ARG A 1081 15.93 -6.07 1.52
C ARG A 1081 16.48 -7.48 1.82
N GLN A 1082 17.18 -7.69 2.94
CA GLN A 1082 17.76 -8.99 3.31
C GLN A 1082 16.79 -9.97 4.00
N SER A 1083 15.53 -9.61 4.27
CA SER A 1083 14.54 -10.56 4.80
C SER A 1083 13.82 -11.29 3.66
N LEU A 1084 14.08 -12.60 3.54
CA LEU A 1084 13.34 -13.50 2.65
C LEU A 1084 11.84 -13.48 3.03
N PRO A 1085 10.90 -13.55 2.06
CA PRO A 1085 9.48 -13.65 2.36
C PRO A 1085 9.20 -14.96 3.10
N LEU A 1086 9.02 -14.87 4.41
CA LEU A 1086 8.63 -15.99 5.26
C LEU A 1086 7.16 -16.35 4.98
N ARG A 1087 6.81 -17.64 5.05
CA ARG A 1087 5.41 -18.08 4.94
C ARG A 1087 4.58 -17.41 6.05
N SER A 1088 3.29 -17.14 5.80
CA SER A 1088 2.37 -16.41 6.70
C SER A 1088 2.40 -16.88 8.16
N ASN A 1089 2.54 -18.19 8.38
CA ASN A 1089 2.62 -18.81 9.70
C ASN A 1089 3.94 -18.49 10.45
N PHE A 1090 5.04 -18.28 9.72
CA PHE A 1090 6.32 -17.84 10.30
C PHE A 1090 6.31 -16.33 10.58
N ASN A 1091 5.65 -15.51 9.76
CA ASN A 1091 5.47 -14.07 10.05
C ASN A 1091 4.75 -13.84 11.38
N GLN A 1092 3.69 -14.60 11.67
CA GLN A 1092 2.99 -14.54 12.96
C GLN A 1092 3.89 -14.93 14.14
N LYS A 1093 4.67 -16.02 14.03
CA LYS A 1093 5.59 -16.43 15.11
C LYS A 1093 6.71 -15.42 15.33
N VAL A 1094 7.20 -14.79 14.27
CA VAL A 1094 8.21 -13.74 14.35
C VAL A 1094 7.61 -12.48 15.00
N GLN A 1095 6.39 -12.08 14.64
CA GLN A 1095 5.68 -10.98 15.31
C GLN A 1095 5.37 -11.28 16.79
N GLU A 1096 4.91 -12.49 17.15
CA GLU A 1096 4.72 -12.89 18.56
C GLU A 1096 6.03 -12.84 19.35
N TYR A 1097 7.16 -13.17 18.71
CA TYR A 1097 8.47 -13.10 19.33
C TYR A 1097 8.93 -11.65 19.56
N PHE A 1098 8.68 -10.73 18.61
CA PHE A 1098 9.06 -9.32 18.74
C PHE A 1098 8.08 -8.45 19.56
N ASN A 1099 6.80 -8.83 19.64
CA ASN A 1099 5.80 -8.14 20.48
C ASN A 1099 5.86 -8.51 21.98
N LYS A 1100 6.84 -9.33 22.40
CA LYS A 1100 7.09 -9.69 23.82
C LYS A 1100 8.11 -8.78 24.53
N LYS A 1101 8.09 -7.47 24.25
CA LYS A 1101 8.84 -6.48 25.05
C LYS A 1101 7.94 -5.41 25.63
#